data_AF-A0A930UQL7-F1
#
_entry.id   AF-A0A930UQL7-F1
#
_cell.length_a   1.000
_cell.length_b   1.000
_cell.length_c   1.000
_cell.angle_alpha   90.00
_cell.angle_beta   90.00
_cell.angle_gamma   90.00
#
_symmetry.space_group_name_H-M   'P 1'
#
loop_
_entity.id
_entity.type
_entity.pdbx_description
1 polymer ?
#
loop_
_entity_poly.entity_id
_entity_poly.type
_entity_poly.pdbx_seq_one_letter_code
_entity_poly.pdbx_strand_id
1 'polypeptide(L)'
;PTNSNADVTTTPASLTFTTDNWDTAQTVTVNAAEDDDGIQDTATLRMKATDGGYDNVAYEEVVVTVRENDPLGLTVSKSALTVGEGSNGTFTVNLDTQPSASVTVNITQKSGTANTDVTVSQASLTFTTGNWRTAQTVTVNAAEDDDGIGDSTTLVVGATSGGYDNVADKEVAVTVTENDTLGITVSKTTLTVGEGSNGTFTVNLDTQPSASVTVNITQKTGTDNTDVTVSQASLTFTTGNWRTAQTVTVDAAEDDDGIKDSTTLVIGAAGGGYDSVTAREVEVTVTENDSLGITVSKSALTVGEGSTGTFTVNLDTRPSDEVTVSITRKTGTANDDVSLSLASLTFTTGNWRTTQEVTVNAAEDDDGIQDSTTLVIGADGGGYDNVADQEVVVTVTENDPLGITVSKSALTVGEGSNGTFTVNLDTQPSASVTVSVTRKTGTANTDVTLSSTSLTFTTGNWGTAQTVTVNAAEDDDGINDSTTLVIGATSGGYDSVADREVVVTVTENDPLGLTVSVSTLTVDEGSTGTFTVNLDTEPSASVMVDITRPSNADVTTTPTSLTFTTDNWDTPRTVTVNAAEDDDGIQDSLTLRMKATGGGYDSVARQDVVVTVRENDSLGITVSKSALTVGEGSTGTFTVELDTQPSASMTVNITQPDNANADVTTTPASLTFTTGNWDTAQTVTVNAADDSDADNDSATLRVKAIGGGYGLVAHEEVVVTVNDNDTRGLALDPTSLSITEGEDDRFEVMLTTLPSGNVKVTLSQAGSADSDMRFDTDDSAPGDQNELTFTTADWNQARTVTVNTGQDNDLTNDIETLTLTASGADYAGVSDT
;
A
#
# COMPACT_ATOMS: atom_id res chain seq x y z
N PRO A 1 -92.35 -130.67 77.74
CA PRO A 1 -92.71 -130.31 76.34
C PRO A 1 -91.49 -130.47 75.42
N THR A 2 -91.66 -131.15 74.29
CA THR A 2 -90.70 -131.04 73.17
C THR A 2 -91.27 -130.01 72.20
N ASN A 3 -90.54 -128.92 71.94
CA ASN A 3 -90.93 -127.88 70.99
C ASN A 3 -90.19 -128.05 69.65
N SER A 4 -90.86 -127.72 68.54
CA SER A 4 -90.35 -127.74 67.17
C SER A 4 -89.87 -126.38 66.66
N ASN A 5 -89.98 -125.30 67.45
CA ASN A 5 -89.50 -123.95 67.10
C ASN A 5 -88.52 -123.44 68.17
N ALA A 6 -87.35 -122.93 67.76
CA ALA A 6 -86.27 -122.45 68.61
C ALA A 6 -86.63 -121.15 69.36
N ASP A 7 -87.53 -120.35 68.78
CA ASP A 7 -87.87 -119.02 69.30
C ASP A 7 -88.95 -119.06 70.39
N VAL A 8 -89.49 -120.25 70.70
CA VAL A 8 -90.45 -120.45 71.79
C VAL A 8 -89.90 -121.44 72.82
N THR A 9 -89.86 -121.07 74.11
CA THR A 9 -89.34 -121.93 75.20
C THR A 9 -90.31 -122.05 76.37
N THR A 10 -90.22 -123.13 77.19
CA THR A 10 -91.10 -123.34 78.35
C THR A 10 -90.39 -123.73 79.65
N THR A 11 -90.90 -123.26 80.79
CA THR A 11 -90.34 -123.55 82.13
C THR A 11 -91.44 -123.70 83.21
N PRO A 12 -91.40 -124.75 84.06
CA PRO A 12 -90.50 -125.91 84.01
C PRO A 12 -90.86 -126.86 82.85
N ALA A 13 -89.87 -127.60 82.34
CA ALA A 13 -90.03 -128.49 81.19
C ALA A 13 -90.72 -129.83 81.53
N SER A 14 -90.91 -130.15 82.80
CA SER A 14 -91.75 -131.25 83.27
C SER A 14 -92.43 -130.86 84.58
N LEU A 15 -93.60 -131.44 84.81
CA LEU A 15 -94.38 -131.29 86.04
C LEU A 15 -94.48 -132.67 86.68
N THR A 16 -94.35 -132.76 88.01
CA THR A 16 -94.50 -134.02 88.75
C THR A 16 -95.72 -133.93 89.64
N PHE A 17 -96.63 -134.88 89.43
CA PHE A 17 -97.84 -135.06 90.22
C PHE A 17 -97.66 -136.31 91.10
N THR A 18 -97.82 -136.15 92.42
CA THR A 18 -97.73 -137.17 93.46
C THR A 18 -99.13 -137.47 94.02
N THR A 19 -99.27 -138.51 94.86
CA THR A 19 -100.53 -138.82 95.55
C THR A 19 -101.07 -137.66 96.39
N ASP A 20 -100.22 -136.72 96.78
CA ASP A 20 -100.56 -135.60 97.65
C ASP A 20 -100.94 -134.33 96.87
N ASN A 21 -100.70 -134.28 95.54
CA ASN A 21 -100.94 -133.06 94.74
C ASN A 21 -101.52 -133.31 93.33
N TRP A 22 -101.98 -134.53 93.04
CA TRP A 22 -102.46 -134.92 91.71
C TRP A 22 -103.62 -134.08 91.18
N ASP A 23 -104.39 -133.45 92.06
CA ASP A 23 -105.54 -132.60 91.74
C ASP A 23 -105.23 -131.09 91.77
N THR A 24 -103.99 -130.71 92.09
CA THR A 24 -103.59 -129.31 92.17
C THR A 24 -102.97 -128.85 90.85
N ALA A 25 -103.55 -127.83 90.20
CA ALA A 25 -103.04 -127.30 88.94
C ALA A 25 -101.61 -126.76 89.10
N GLN A 26 -100.73 -127.12 88.15
CA GLN A 26 -99.37 -126.58 88.06
C GLN A 26 -99.21 -125.73 86.78
N THR A 27 -98.38 -124.69 86.86
CA THR A 27 -98.23 -123.69 85.78
C THR A 27 -96.93 -123.92 84.99
N VAL A 28 -97.01 -123.74 83.67
CA VAL A 28 -95.85 -123.65 82.75
C VAL A 28 -95.86 -122.27 82.09
N THR A 29 -94.72 -121.57 82.09
CA THR A 29 -94.55 -120.27 81.40
C THR A 29 -93.96 -120.47 80.00
N VAL A 30 -94.41 -119.68 79.01
CA VAL A 30 -93.93 -119.67 77.61
C VAL A 30 -93.25 -118.33 77.29
N ASN A 31 -92.05 -118.33 76.70
CA ASN A 31 -91.34 -117.11 76.25
C ASN A 31 -91.08 -117.13 74.73
N ALA A 32 -91.08 -115.95 74.08
CA ALA A 32 -90.77 -115.73 72.66
C ALA A 32 -89.63 -114.71 72.45
N ALA A 33 -88.75 -114.91 71.47
CA ALA A 33 -87.69 -113.95 71.06
C ALA A 33 -88.14 -113.02 69.91
N GLU A 34 -87.45 -111.88 69.71
CA GLU A 34 -87.74 -110.87 68.66
C GLU A 34 -86.77 -111.02 67.46
N ASP A 35 -87.22 -110.74 66.23
CA ASP A 35 -86.41 -110.69 64.99
C ASP A 35 -86.85 -109.54 64.04
N ASP A 36 -86.13 -109.34 62.92
CA ASP A 36 -86.30 -108.18 62.01
C ASP A 36 -86.84 -108.57 60.60
N ASP A 37 -87.43 -109.76 60.45
CA ASP A 37 -87.70 -110.34 59.11
C ASP A 37 -89.12 -110.04 58.57
N GLY A 38 -90.00 -109.47 59.40
CA GLY A 38 -91.34 -109.05 59.01
C GLY A 38 -92.37 -110.20 58.91
N ILE A 39 -92.05 -111.41 59.38
CA ILE A 39 -92.89 -112.62 59.26
C ILE A 39 -93.38 -113.09 60.65
N GLN A 40 -94.61 -113.63 60.76
CA GLN A 40 -95.13 -114.19 62.04
C GLN A 40 -94.64 -115.62 62.30
N ASP A 41 -94.16 -115.87 63.52
CA ASP A 41 -93.82 -117.21 63.99
C ASP A 41 -94.95 -117.96 64.70
N THR A 42 -94.98 -119.28 64.51
CA THR A 42 -95.88 -120.19 65.25
C THR A 42 -95.13 -121.38 65.85
N ALA A 43 -95.54 -121.82 67.05
CA ALA A 43 -94.99 -123.00 67.74
C ALA A 43 -96.11 -123.82 68.41
N THR A 44 -95.96 -125.15 68.47
CA THR A 44 -96.93 -126.03 69.15
C THR A 44 -96.27 -126.78 70.32
N LEU A 45 -96.81 -126.60 71.52
CA LEU A 45 -96.34 -127.21 72.76
C LEU A 45 -97.12 -128.49 73.05
N ARG A 46 -96.43 -129.64 73.05
CA ARG A 46 -97.02 -130.96 73.37
C ARG A 46 -96.71 -131.38 74.81
N MET A 47 -97.74 -131.79 75.56
CA MET A 47 -97.64 -132.26 76.95
C MET A 47 -98.32 -133.62 77.10
N LYS A 48 -97.70 -134.54 77.85
CA LYS A 48 -98.28 -135.85 78.17
C LYS A 48 -97.87 -136.24 79.58
N ALA A 49 -98.79 -136.87 80.30
CA ALA A 49 -98.46 -137.56 81.55
C ALA A 49 -97.80 -138.91 81.25
N THR A 50 -96.70 -139.20 81.93
CA THR A 50 -95.99 -140.48 81.86
C THR A 50 -95.84 -141.04 83.27
N ASP A 51 -95.93 -142.36 83.42
CA ASP A 51 -95.89 -143.13 84.65
C ASP A 51 -97.20 -143.16 85.47
N GLY A 52 -97.23 -143.93 86.56
CA GLY A 52 -98.35 -144.00 87.52
C GLY A 52 -99.66 -144.56 86.96
N GLY A 53 -99.60 -145.27 85.83
CA GLY A 53 -100.77 -145.79 85.09
C GLY A 53 -101.28 -144.89 83.97
N TYR A 54 -100.67 -143.71 83.75
CA TYR A 54 -101.09 -142.73 82.73
C TYR A 54 -100.30 -142.78 81.42
N ASP A 55 -99.43 -143.78 81.22
CA ASP A 55 -98.59 -143.92 80.01
C ASP A 55 -99.36 -144.00 78.69
N ASN A 56 -100.65 -144.35 78.73
CA ASN A 56 -101.51 -144.43 77.55
C ASN A 56 -102.36 -143.18 77.31
N VAL A 57 -102.17 -142.10 78.08
CA VAL A 57 -102.83 -140.82 77.82
C VAL A 57 -102.22 -140.17 76.58
N ALA A 58 -103.07 -139.59 75.73
CA ALA A 58 -102.64 -138.86 74.53
C ALA A 58 -101.91 -137.56 74.91
N TYR A 59 -101.13 -137.01 73.97
CA TYR A 59 -100.58 -135.68 74.14
C TYR A 59 -101.70 -134.64 74.04
N GLU A 60 -101.62 -133.62 74.88
CA GLU A 60 -102.37 -132.37 74.71
C GLU A 60 -101.45 -131.32 74.08
N GLU A 61 -102.02 -130.47 73.22
CA GLU A 61 -101.29 -129.49 72.44
C GLU A 61 -101.77 -128.06 72.70
N VAL A 62 -100.83 -127.11 72.80
CA VAL A 62 -101.11 -125.67 72.88
C VAL A 62 -100.32 -124.94 71.79
N VAL A 63 -101.01 -124.19 70.92
CA VAL A 63 -100.37 -123.38 69.87
C VAL A 63 -100.06 -121.97 70.39
N VAL A 64 -98.86 -121.50 70.12
CA VAL A 64 -98.35 -120.15 70.45
C VAL A 64 -98.06 -119.43 69.13
N THR A 65 -98.54 -118.19 68.99
CA THR A 65 -98.27 -117.33 67.84
C THR A 65 -97.58 -116.05 68.33
N VAL A 66 -96.44 -115.70 67.72
CA VAL A 66 -95.71 -114.45 67.95
C VAL A 66 -96.10 -113.46 66.85
N ARG A 67 -96.41 -112.21 67.22
CA ARG A 67 -96.85 -111.17 66.26
C ARG A 67 -95.74 -110.15 66.04
N GLU A 68 -95.51 -109.81 64.78
CA GLU A 68 -94.46 -108.89 64.32
C GLU A 68 -94.85 -107.40 64.39
N ASN A 69 -93.90 -106.49 64.66
CA ASN A 69 -94.13 -105.05 64.87
C ASN A 69 -93.12 -104.06 64.26
N ASP A 70 -92.23 -104.47 63.36
CA ASP A 70 -91.28 -103.56 62.68
C ASP A 70 -91.89 -102.67 61.55
N PRO A 71 -91.71 -101.33 61.57
CA PRO A 71 -92.20 -100.43 60.52
C PRO A 71 -91.20 -100.23 59.36
N LEU A 72 -91.69 -100.23 58.11
CA LEU A 72 -90.89 -99.90 56.93
C LEU A 72 -90.34 -98.46 56.99
N GLY A 73 -89.07 -98.26 56.64
CA GLY A 73 -88.43 -96.94 56.64
C GLY A 73 -87.23 -96.80 55.70
N LEU A 74 -86.98 -95.58 55.23
CA LEU A 74 -85.83 -95.23 54.40
C LEU A 74 -85.04 -94.13 55.11
N THR A 75 -83.72 -94.32 55.22
CA THR A 75 -82.82 -93.39 55.87
C THR A 75 -81.81 -92.83 54.88
N VAL A 76 -81.58 -91.52 54.94
CA VAL A 76 -80.48 -90.82 54.28
C VAL A 76 -79.51 -90.31 55.35
N SER A 77 -78.20 -90.42 55.12
CA SER A 77 -77.21 -90.02 56.14
C SER A 77 -77.07 -88.51 56.33
N LYS A 78 -77.62 -87.70 55.42
CA LYS A 78 -77.61 -86.23 55.48
C LYS A 78 -78.94 -85.68 54.98
N SER A 79 -79.48 -84.68 55.67
CA SER A 79 -80.61 -83.86 55.20
C SER A 79 -80.16 -82.60 54.46
N ALA A 80 -78.87 -82.25 54.54
CA ALA A 80 -78.26 -81.15 53.79
C ALA A 80 -76.79 -81.46 53.44
N LEU A 81 -76.34 -80.93 52.30
CA LEU A 81 -74.99 -81.07 51.77
C LEU A 81 -74.52 -79.72 51.22
N THR A 82 -73.40 -79.22 51.75
CA THR A 82 -72.71 -78.06 51.19
C THR A 82 -71.49 -78.54 50.40
N VAL A 83 -71.35 -78.08 49.17
CA VAL A 83 -70.27 -78.46 48.25
C VAL A 83 -69.63 -77.18 47.73
N GLY A 84 -68.30 -77.16 47.60
CA GLY A 84 -67.64 -76.08 46.87
C GLY A 84 -67.94 -76.21 45.38
N GLU A 85 -68.03 -75.10 44.68
CA GLU A 85 -68.02 -75.10 43.23
C GLU A 85 -66.81 -75.89 42.67
N GLY A 86 -67.00 -76.56 41.52
CA GLY A 86 -65.99 -77.44 40.91
C GLY A 86 -65.64 -78.70 41.74
N SER A 87 -66.33 -78.92 42.86
CA SER A 87 -66.08 -80.01 43.80
C SER A 87 -67.26 -80.98 43.89
N ASN A 88 -67.14 -82.00 44.75
CA ASN A 88 -68.23 -82.95 45.01
C ASN A 88 -68.38 -83.26 46.50
N GLY A 89 -69.58 -83.69 46.87
CA GLY A 89 -69.92 -84.19 48.20
C GLY A 89 -70.72 -85.48 48.13
N THR A 90 -70.86 -86.20 49.24
CA THR A 90 -71.58 -87.49 49.27
C THR A 90 -72.59 -87.60 50.40
N PHE A 91 -73.65 -88.37 50.17
CA PHE A 91 -74.56 -88.89 51.20
C PHE A 91 -74.83 -90.38 50.92
N THR A 92 -75.42 -91.09 51.88
CA THR A 92 -75.72 -92.53 51.75
C THR A 92 -77.19 -92.79 52.02
N VAL A 93 -77.72 -93.87 51.44
CA VAL A 93 -79.11 -94.33 51.60
C VAL A 93 -79.13 -95.78 52.07
N ASN A 94 -80.02 -96.13 52.99
CA ASN A 94 -80.31 -97.51 53.42
C ASN A 94 -81.80 -97.69 53.74
N LEU A 95 -82.27 -98.93 53.75
CA LEU A 95 -83.61 -99.28 54.25
C LEU A 95 -83.53 -99.68 55.73
N ASP A 96 -84.61 -99.43 56.47
CA ASP A 96 -84.69 -99.63 57.92
C ASP A 96 -85.20 -101.05 58.30
N THR A 97 -85.92 -101.71 57.39
CA THR A 97 -86.43 -103.11 57.53
C THR A 97 -86.16 -103.95 56.26
N GLN A 98 -86.04 -105.28 56.37
CA GLN A 98 -85.79 -106.15 55.21
C GLN A 98 -86.98 -106.09 54.23
N PRO A 99 -86.77 -105.78 52.94
CA PRO A 99 -87.88 -105.75 51.99
C PRO A 99 -88.24 -107.16 51.52
N SER A 100 -89.51 -107.42 51.22
CA SER A 100 -89.99 -108.72 50.72
C SER A 100 -89.62 -108.99 49.25
N ALA A 101 -89.17 -107.95 48.52
CA ALA A 101 -88.66 -107.99 47.16
C ALA A 101 -87.66 -106.84 46.93
N SER A 102 -87.05 -106.74 45.75
CA SER A 102 -86.13 -105.62 45.49
C SER A 102 -86.85 -104.26 45.46
N VAL A 103 -86.26 -103.26 46.12
CA VAL A 103 -86.71 -101.87 46.23
C VAL A 103 -85.83 -100.97 45.36
N THR A 104 -86.44 -100.24 44.44
CA THR A 104 -85.79 -99.15 43.70
C THR A 104 -86.01 -97.84 44.46
N VAL A 105 -84.92 -97.13 44.74
CA VAL A 105 -84.94 -95.78 45.32
C VAL A 105 -84.47 -94.80 44.26
N ASN A 106 -85.34 -93.88 43.84
CA ASN A 106 -85.01 -92.85 42.87
C ASN A 106 -84.50 -91.59 43.56
N ILE A 107 -83.50 -90.95 42.94
CA ILE A 107 -82.89 -89.70 43.39
C ILE A 107 -83.09 -88.68 42.27
N THR A 108 -83.90 -87.67 42.52
CA THR A 108 -84.23 -86.64 41.53
C THR A 108 -84.12 -85.25 42.15
N GLN A 109 -83.85 -84.22 41.35
CA GLN A 109 -83.96 -82.86 41.84
C GLN A 109 -85.45 -82.50 42.01
N LYS A 110 -85.79 -81.87 43.12
CA LYS A 110 -87.14 -81.40 43.43
C LYS A 110 -87.59 -80.40 42.38
N SER A 111 -88.81 -80.56 41.89
CA SER A 111 -89.37 -79.64 40.90
C SER A 111 -89.39 -78.20 41.45
N GLY A 112 -88.87 -77.25 40.65
CA GLY A 112 -88.75 -75.84 41.02
C GLY A 112 -87.44 -75.45 41.71
N THR A 113 -86.58 -76.40 42.09
CA THR A 113 -85.22 -76.12 42.60
C THR A 113 -84.14 -76.64 41.65
N ALA A 114 -84.51 -77.07 40.44
CA ALA A 114 -83.58 -77.73 39.54
C ALA A 114 -82.47 -76.76 39.11
N ASN A 115 -81.23 -77.15 39.34
CA ASN A 115 -80.04 -76.41 38.98
C ASN A 115 -79.12 -77.33 38.16
N THR A 116 -78.65 -76.82 37.03
CA THR A 116 -77.86 -77.57 36.04
C THR A 116 -76.46 -77.91 36.53
N ASP A 117 -75.93 -77.10 37.43
CA ASP A 117 -74.57 -77.18 37.95
C ASP A 117 -74.48 -78.21 39.07
N VAL A 118 -75.62 -78.64 39.62
CA VAL A 118 -75.69 -79.78 40.54
C VAL A 118 -76.09 -81.07 39.82
N THR A 119 -75.22 -82.08 39.83
CA THR A 119 -75.51 -83.41 39.27
C THR A 119 -75.32 -84.51 40.31
N VAL A 120 -75.96 -85.68 40.12
CA VAL A 120 -75.77 -86.85 40.99
C VAL A 120 -75.13 -88.00 40.22
N SER A 121 -74.27 -88.78 40.87
CA SER A 121 -73.57 -89.91 40.23
C SER A 121 -74.50 -91.03 39.78
N GLN A 122 -75.65 -91.19 40.43
CA GLN A 122 -76.67 -92.16 40.10
C GLN A 122 -78.06 -91.67 40.48
N ALA A 123 -79.00 -91.75 39.55
CA ALA A 123 -80.38 -91.31 39.73
C ALA A 123 -81.29 -92.40 40.35
N SER A 124 -80.78 -93.62 40.54
CA SER A 124 -81.53 -94.71 41.18
C SER A 124 -80.60 -95.69 41.90
N LEU A 125 -81.01 -96.17 43.07
CA LEU A 125 -80.38 -97.22 43.86
C LEU A 125 -81.28 -98.46 43.90
N THR A 126 -80.69 -99.65 44.00
CA THR A 126 -81.45 -100.91 44.14
C THR A 126 -81.07 -101.63 45.41
N PHE A 127 -82.03 -101.82 46.31
CA PHE A 127 -81.90 -102.61 47.53
C PHE A 127 -82.64 -103.95 47.36
N THR A 128 -82.05 -105.02 47.85
CA THR A 128 -82.49 -106.41 47.76
C THR A 128 -82.57 -106.99 49.16
N THR A 129 -83.17 -108.17 49.31
CA THR A 129 -83.19 -108.91 50.59
C THR A 129 -81.79 -109.15 51.16
N GLY A 130 -80.72 -109.12 50.35
CA GLY A 130 -79.35 -109.34 50.79
C GLY A 130 -78.51 -108.08 51.08
N ASN A 131 -78.93 -106.88 50.65
CA ASN A 131 -78.13 -105.64 50.78
C ASN A 131 -78.91 -104.42 51.29
N TRP A 132 -80.15 -104.60 51.77
CA TRP A 132 -81.03 -103.52 52.21
C TRP A 132 -80.48 -102.67 53.38
N ARG A 133 -79.76 -103.29 54.34
CA ARG A 133 -79.06 -102.59 55.43
C ARG A 133 -77.70 -102.01 54.99
N THR A 134 -77.19 -102.36 53.82
CA THR A 134 -75.90 -101.86 53.34
C THR A 134 -76.09 -100.47 52.75
N ALA A 135 -75.51 -99.46 53.41
CA ALA A 135 -75.57 -98.08 52.94
C ALA A 135 -74.97 -97.93 51.54
N GLN A 136 -75.76 -97.40 50.59
CA GLN A 136 -75.31 -97.09 49.23
C GLN A 136 -75.01 -95.61 49.09
N THR A 137 -73.84 -95.27 48.54
CA THR A 137 -73.35 -93.89 48.43
C THR A 137 -73.85 -93.19 47.16
N VAL A 138 -74.29 -91.95 47.29
CA VAL A 138 -74.62 -91.04 46.20
C VAL A 138 -73.62 -89.88 46.25
N THR A 139 -72.98 -89.58 45.13
CA THR A 139 -72.11 -88.41 44.98
C THR A 139 -72.90 -87.30 44.29
N VAL A 140 -72.81 -86.10 44.83
CA VAL A 140 -73.37 -84.86 44.28
C VAL A 140 -72.20 -84.01 43.81
N ASN A 141 -72.14 -83.69 42.51
CA ASN A 141 -71.10 -82.83 41.93
C ASN A 141 -71.68 -81.43 41.72
N ALA A 142 -70.88 -80.41 42.02
CA ALA A 142 -71.11 -79.03 41.63
C ALA A 142 -70.18 -78.71 40.44
N ALA A 143 -70.71 -78.16 39.34
CA ALA A 143 -69.91 -77.66 38.23
C ALA A 143 -69.12 -76.42 38.66
N GLU A 144 -68.10 -76.06 37.88
CA GLU A 144 -67.39 -74.78 37.97
C GLU A 144 -67.87 -73.88 36.83
N ASP A 145 -68.23 -72.66 37.15
CA ASP A 145 -68.50 -71.55 36.26
C ASP A 145 -67.64 -70.33 36.64
N ASP A 146 -68.00 -69.15 36.13
CA ASP A 146 -67.17 -67.93 36.24
C ASP A 146 -67.97 -66.76 36.88
N ASP A 147 -69.16 -67.03 37.41
CA ASP A 147 -70.06 -66.00 37.93
C ASP A 147 -69.97 -65.89 39.46
N GLY A 148 -70.44 -64.78 40.02
CA GLY A 148 -70.31 -64.52 41.46
C GLY A 148 -71.48 -65.06 42.29
N ILE A 149 -72.24 -66.04 41.81
CA ILE A 149 -73.55 -66.43 42.34
C ILE A 149 -73.57 -67.93 42.68
N GLY A 150 -73.53 -68.25 43.98
CA GLY A 150 -73.61 -69.65 44.40
C GLY A 150 -74.94 -70.35 44.07
N ASP A 151 -74.84 -71.63 43.69
CA ASP A 151 -75.98 -72.48 43.30
C ASP A 151 -76.68 -73.20 44.45
N SER A 152 -77.90 -73.67 44.21
CA SER A 152 -78.60 -74.58 45.13
C SER A 152 -79.67 -75.44 44.47
N THR A 153 -79.92 -76.62 45.05
CA THR A 153 -81.05 -77.49 44.69
C THR A 153 -81.49 -78.34 45.89
N THR A 154 -82.59 -79.09 45.78
CA THR A 154 -83.01 -80.10 46.76
C THR A 154 -83.16 -81.43 46.06
N LEU A 155 -82.52 -82.49 46.55
CA LEU A 155 -82.67 -83.85 46.04
C LEU A 155 -83.79 -84.57 46.78
N VAL A 156 -84.73 -85.18 46.05
CA VAL A 156 -85.78 -86.05 46.57
C VAL A 156 -85.34 -87.50 46.39
N VAL A 157 -85.31 -88.24 47.50
CA VAL A 157 -84.90 -89.65 47.61
C VAL A 157 -86.12 -90.47 48.00
N GLY A 158 -86.72 -91.15 47.02
CA GLY A 158 -88.01 -91.84 47.19
C GLY A 158 -87.97 -93.30 46.74
N ALA A 159 -88.58 -94.20 47.52
CA ALA A 159 -88.65 -95.62 47.22
C ALA A 159 -89.95 -95.96 46.48
N THR A 160 -89.87 -96.78 45.43
CA THR A 160 -91.02 -97.01 44.52
C THR A 160 -91.28 -98.49 44.19
N SER A 161 -90.67 -99.43 44.90
CA SER A 161 -91.01 -100.86 44.76
C SER A 161 -90.80 -101.65 46.06
N GLY A 162 -91.12 -102.96 46.03
CA GLY A 162 -90.74 -103.90 47.10
C GLY A 162 -91.47 -103.69 48.43
N GLY A 163 -92.64 -103.06 48.40
CA GLY A 163 -93.46 -102.75 49.59
C GLY A 163 -93.20 -101.35 50.17
N TYR A 164 -92.21 -100.63 49.64
CA TYR A 164 -91.78 -99.32 50.14
C TYR A 164 -92.47 -98.12 49.47
N ASP A 165 -93.41 -98.35 48.56
CA ASP A 165 -94.05 -97.32 47.71
C ASP A 165 -94.80 -96.23 48.49
N ASN A 166 -95.16 -96.52 49.76
CA ASN A 166 -95.84 -95.59 50.66
C ASN A 166 -94.92 -95.05 51.76
N VAL A 167 -93.62 -95.35 51.72
CA VAL A 167 -92.63 -94.75 52.60
C VAL A 167 -92.37 -93.33 52.14
N ALA A 168 -92.44 -92.37 53.07
CA ALA A 168 -92.24 -90.96 52.75
C ALA A 168 -90.82 -90.70 52.21
N ASP A 169 -90.76 -89.99 51.09
CA ASP A 169 -89.50 -89.53 50.50
C ASP A 169 -88.67 -88.72 51.51
N LYS A 170 -87.35 -88.78 51.35
CA LYS A 170 -86.40 -87.93 52.06
C LYS A 170 -85.90 -86.83 51.15
N GLU A 171 -85.65 -85.66 51.72
CA GLU A 171 -85.06 -84.53 51.00
C GLU A 171 -83.64 -84.28 51.49
N VAL A 172 -82.73 -83.99 50.55
CA VAL A 172 -81.36 -83.56 50.81
C VAL A 172 -81.16 -82.20 50.16
N ALA A 173 -81.10 -81.12 50.95
CA ALA A 173 -80.81 -79.78 50.44
C ALA A 173 -79.34 -79.69 50.03
N VAL A 174 -79.06 -79.21 48.82
CA VAL A 174 -77.71 -79.01 48.29
C VAL A 174 -77.46 -77.52 48.12
N THR A 175 -76.37 -77.02 48.71
CA THR A 175 -75.90 -75.64 48.52
C THR A 175 -74.48 -75.69 47.96
N VAL A 176 -74.25 -74.97 46.87
CA VAL A 176 -72.92 -74.78 46.28
C VAL A 176 -72.37 -73.46 46.79
N THR A 177 -71.15 -73.48 47.35
CA THR A 177 -70.47 -72.25 47.79
C THR A 177 -69.57 -71.74 46.69
N GLU A 178 -69.84 -70.50 46.28
CA GLU A 178 -69.08 -69.71 45.32
C GLU A 178 -67.62 -69.52 45.72
N ASN A 179 -66.70 -69.54 44.75
CA ASN A 179 -65.27 -69.35 44.95
C ASN A 179 -64.67 -68.18 44.15
N ASP A 180 -65.39 -67.59 43.21
CA ASP A 180 -64.96 -66.44 42.42
C ASP A 180 -64.95 -65.12 43.20
N THR A 181 -63.88 -64.34 43.00
CA THR A 181 -63.67 -63.06 43.71
C THR A 181 -63.65 -61.89 42.74
N LEU A 182 -64.56 -60.93 42.92
CA LEU A 182 -64.61 -59.70 42.12
C LEU A 182 -63.27 -58.95 42.15
N GLY A 183 -62.74 -58.62 40.97
CA GLY A 183 -61.49 -57.87 40.86
C GLY A 183 -61.25 -57.26 39.47
N ILE A 184 -60.39 -56.24 39.44
CA ILE A 184 -59.86 -55.63 38.22
C ILE A 184 -58.39 -56.01 38.13
N THR A 185 -58.00 -56.54 36.98
CA THR A 185 -56.61 -56.78 36.61
C THR A 185 -56.13 -55.71 35.63
N VAL A 186 -54.97 -55.13 35.91
CA VAL A 186 -54.23 -54.24 35.01
C VAL A 186 -52.92 -54.91 34.62
N SER A 187 -52.50 -54.82 33.35
CA SER A 187 -51.25 -55.48 32.90
C SER A 187 -49.95 -54.81 33.36
N LYS A 188 -50.04 -53.58 33.87
CA LYS A 188 -48.92 -52.81 34.40
C LYS A 188 -49.38 -52.02 35.62
N THR A 189 -48.52 -51.88 36.62
CA THR A 189 -48.69 -50.96 37.76
C THR A 189 -47.81 -49.71 37.64
N THR A 190 -46.81 -49.75 36.77
CA THR A 190 -45.97 -48.62 36.38
C THR A 190 -45.84 -48.57 34.86
N LEU A 191 -45.83 -47.38 34.29
CA LEU A 191 -45.67 -47.12 32.87
C LEU A 191 -44.68 -45.98 32.68
N THR A 192 -43.56 -46.26 32.03
CA THR A 192 -42.61 -45.24 31.61
C THR A 192 -42.79 -44.99 30.12
N VAL A 193 -42.95 -43.72 29.76
CA VAL A 193 -43.19 -43.27 28.38
C VAL A 193 -42.13 -42.22 28.04
N GLY A 194 -41.59 -42.27 26.83
CA GLY A 194 -40.77 -41.16 26.34
C GLY A 194 -41.64 -39.96 26.04
N GLU A 195 -41.13 -38.77 26.29
CA GLU A 195 -41.73 -37.55 25.80
C GLU A 195 -41.99 -37.61 24.28
N GLY A 196 -43.11 -37.01 23.83
CA GLY A 196 -43.56 -37.09 22.43
C GLY A 196 -43.98 -38.49 21.96
N SER A 197 -44.01 -39.48 22.85
CA SER A 197 -44.31 -40.89 22.57
C SER A 197 -45.54 -41.36 23.34
N ASN A 198 -45.88 -42.65 23.19
CA ASN A 198 -46.97 -43.26 23.92
C ASN A 198 -46.60 -44.64 24.49
N GLY A 199 -47.33 -45.01 25.54
CA GLY A 199 -47.26 -46.32 26.16
C GLY A 199 -48.66 -46.92 26.31
N THR A 200 -48.74 -48.24 26.53
CA THR A 200 -50.02 -48.92 26.70
C THR A 200 -50.06 -49.79 27.94
N PHE A 201 -51.24 -49.92 28.55
CA PHE A 201 -51.60 -50.98 29.49
C PHE A 201 -52.97 -51.54 29.13
N THR A 202 -53.36 -52.65 29.72
CA THR A 202 -54.64 -53.30 29.46
C THR A 202 -55.40 -53.54 30.76
N VAL A 203 -56.73 -53.60 30.67
CA VAL A 203 -57.64 -53.84 31.80
C VAL A 203 -58.59 -54.99 31.46
N ASN A 204 -58.86 -55.88 32.41
CA ASN A 204 -59.94 -56.87 32.36
C ASN A 204 -60.55 -57.08 33.76
N LEU A 205 -61.73 -57.70 33.81
CA LEU A 205 -62.36 -58.11 35.06
C LEU A 205 -61.99 -59.56 35.41
N ASP A 206 -61.98 -59.87 36.70
CA ASP A 206 -61.55 -61.18 37.24
C ASP A 206 -62.68 -62.22 37.35
N THR A 207 -63.94 -61.76 37.43
CA THR A 207 -65.19 -62.57 37.50
C THR A 207 -66.26 -62.02 36.54
N GLN A 208 -67.20 -62.85 36.07
CA GLN A 208 -68.28 -62.39 35.19
C GLN A 208 -69.20 -61.41 35.94
N PRO A 209 -69.45 -60.19 35.40
CA PRO A 209 -70.32 -59.24 36.06
C PRO A 209 -71.80 -59.57 35.82
N SER A 210 -72.66 -59.24 36.78
CA SER A 210 -74.12 -59.44 36.68
C SER A 210 -74.83 -58.52 35.68
N ALA A 211 -74.17 -57.42 35.28
CA ALA A 211 -74.60 -56.48 34.25
C ALA A 211 -73.37 -55.77 33.67
N SER A 212 -73.55 -54.82 32.74
CA SER A 212 -72.42 -54.03 32.25
C SER A 212 -71.72 -53.24 33.37
N VAL A 213 -70.39 -53.27 33.36
CA VAL A 213 -69.49 -52.55 34.25
C VAL A 213 -68.80 -51.44 33.47
N THR A 214 -68.81 -50.22 34.00
CA THR A 214 -68.00 -49.11 33.49
C THR A 214 -66.75 -48.98 34.34
N VAL A 215 -65.58 -49.08 33.71
CA VAL A 215 -64.29 -48.83 34.35
C VAL A 215 -63.83 -47.43 33.96
N ASN A 216 -63.81 -46.50 34.91
CA ASN A 216 -63.32 -45.13 34.69
C ASN A 216 -61.81 -45.07 34.91
N ILE A 217 -61.14 -44.29 34.07
CA ILE A 217 -59.71 -44.02 34.09
C ILE A 217 -59.53 -42.51 34.27
N THR A 218 -59.04 -42.11 35.43
CA THR A 218 -58.82 -40.71 35.78
C THR A 218 -57.43 -40.51 36.35
N GLN A 219 -56.85 -39.33 36.16
CA GLN A 219 -55.65 -38.97 36.92
C GLN A 219 -56.02 -38.81 38.41
N LYS A 220 -55.11 -39.22 39.29
CA LYS A 220 -55.27 -39.13 40.74
C LYS A 220 -55.17 -37.66 41.14
N THR A 221 -56.13 -37.19 41.92
CA THR A 221 -56.16 -35.79 42.35
C THR A 221 -54.84 -35.39 43.02
N GLY A 222 -54.23 -34.31 42.53
CA GLY A 222 -52.94 -33.81 43.03
C GLY A 222 -51.71 -34.39 42.33
N THR A 223 -51.88 -35.30 41.37
CA THR A 223 -50.83 -35.70 40.43
C THR A 223 -51.21 -35.38 38.97
N ASP A 224 -52.23 -34.53 38.78
CA ASP A 224 -52.72 -34.13 37.47
C ASP A 224 -51.60 -33.44 36.66
N ASN A 225 -51.32 -33.97 35.49
CA ASN A 225 -50.31 -33.46 34.57
C ASN A 225 -50.93 -33.35 33.17
N THR A 226 -50.78 -32.17 32.55
CA THR A 226 -51.40 -31.83 31.26
C THR A 226 -50.79 -32.57 30.08
N ASP A 227 -49.53 -32.97 30.22
CA ASP A 227 -48.72 -33.58 29.17
C ASP A 227 -48.96 -35.09 29.12
N VAL A 228 -49.58 -35.68 30.15
CA VAL A 228 -50.05 -37.06 30.14
C VAL A 228 -51.54 -37.12 29.83
N THR A 229 -51.90 -37.74 28.70
CA THR A 229 -53.31 -37.97 28.32
C THR A 229 -53.60 -39.44 28.10
N VAL A 230 -54.89 -39.83 28.15
CA VAL A 230 -55.32 -41.20 27.87
C VAL A 230 -56.27 -41.23 26.68
N SER A 231 -56.09 -42.23 25.82
CA SER A 231 -56.94 -42.46 24.64
C SER A 231 -58.44 -42.59 24.94
N GLN A 232 -58.78 -43.05 26.15
CA GLN A 232 -60.16 -43.21 26.61
C GLN A 232 -60.26 -43.11 28.13
N ALA A 233 -61.20 -42.31 28.63
CA ALA A 233 -61.43 -42.09 30.05
C ALA A 233 -62.34 -43.15 30.69
N SER A 234 -62.93 -44.06 29.90
CA SER A 234 -63.77 -45.14 30.42
C SER A 234 -63.78 -46.36 29.49
N LEU A 235 -63.82 -47.56 30.07
CA LEU A 235 -63.99 -48.84 29.39
C LEU A 235 -65.34 -49.44 29.77
N THR A 236 -65.97 -50.20 28.87
CA THR A 236 -67.22 -50.93 29.16
C THR A 236 -67.00 -52.43 29.05
N PHE A 237 -67.23 -53.13 30.15
CA PHE A 237 -67.24 -54.59 30.21
C PHE A 237 -68.69 -55.09 30.37
N THR A 238 -68.99 -56.22 29.77
CA THR A 238 -70.29 -56.87 29.67
C THR A 238 -70.12 -58.34 30.02
N THR A 239 -71.22 -59.06 30.25
CA THR A 239 -71.20 -60.52 30.46
C THR A 239 -70.49 -61.30 29.34
N GLY A 240 -70.38 -60.73 28.12
CA GLY A 240 -69.71 -61.36 26.99
C GLY A 240 -68.24 -60.99 26.76
N ASN A 241 -67.72 -59.92 27.35
CA ASN A 241 -66.34 -59.44 27.09
C ASN A 241 -65.51 -59.11 28.35
N TRP A 242 -66.01 -59.41 29.54
CA TRP A 242 -65.37 -59.07 30.81
C TRP A 242 -63.95 -59.64 31.01
N ARG A 243 -63.67 -60.87 30.53
CA ARG A 243 -62.32 -61.48 30.50
C ARG A 243 -61.44 -60.95 29.35
N THR A 244 -62.00 -60.22 28.39
CA THR A 244 -61.21 -59.71 27.25
C THR A 244 -60.48 -58.44 27.66
N ALA A 245 -59.15 -58.51 27.69
CA ALA A 245 -58.30 -57.35 27.98
C ALA A 245 -58.56 -56.20 26.98
N GLN A 246 -58.93 -55.04 27.49
CA GLN A 246 -59.11 -53.81 26.72
C GLN A 246 -57.89 -52.90 26.90
N THR A 247 -57.34 -52.39 25.80
CA THR A 247 -56.12 -51.56 25.80
C THR A 247 -56.43 -50.10 26.08
N VAL A 248 -55.59 -49.47 26.90
CA VAL A 248 -55.55 -48.02 27.12
C VAL A 248 -54.18 -47.53 26.67
N THR A 249 -54.16 -46.62 25.71
CA THR A 249 -52.97 -45.85 25.34
C THR A 249 -52.87 -44.60 26.21
N VAL A 250 -51.66 -44.35 26.70
CA VAL A 250 -51.24 -43.17 27.46
C VAL A 250 -50.23 -42.41 26.61
N ASP A 251 -50.57 -41.20 26.21
CA ASP A 251 -49.74 -40.34 25.37
C ASP A 251 -49.04 -39.31 26.26
N ALA A 252 -47.74 -39.11 26.05
CA ALA A 252 -46.94 -38.05 26.66
C ALA A 252 -46.69 -36.96 25.60
N ALA A 253 -47.07 -35.72 25.88
CA ALA A 253 -46.82 -34.58 25.00
C ALA A 253 -45.31 -34.29 24.91
N GLU A 254 -44.91 -33.63 23.84
CA GLU A 254 -43.56 -33.05 23.70
C GLU A 254 -43.62 -31.58 24.12
N ASP A 255 -42.76 -31.20 25.04
CA ASP A 255 -42.42 -29.83 25.36
C ASP A 255 -40.90 -29.60 25.26
N ASP A 256 -40.39 -28.58 25.95
CA ASP A 256 -39.03 -28.07 25.76
C ASP A 256 -38.32 -27.76 27.09
N ASP A 257 -38.84 -28.17 28.27
CA ASP A 257 -38.45 -27.58 29.55
C ASP A 257 -37.53 -28.39 30.46
N GLY A 258 -37.15 -29.59 30.03
CA GLY A 258 -36.20 -30.42 30.77
C GLY A 258 -36.74 -30.94 32.10
N ILE A 259 -38.05 -30.83 32.37
CA ILE A 259 -38.71 -31.28 33.59
C ILE A 259 -39.45 -32.58 33.32
N LYS A 260 -39.10 -33.62 34.08
CA LYS A 260 -39.83 -34.90 34.02
C LYS A 260 -41.28 -34.77 34.48
N ASP A 261 -42.20 -35.13 33.60
CA ASP A 261 -43.60 -35.27 33.93
C ASP A 261 -43.94 -36.60 34.61
N SER A 262 -44.97 -36.57 35.46
CA SER A 262 -45.52 -37.78 36.06
C SER A 262 -46.96 -37.59 36.50
N THR A 263 -47.72 -38.68 36.50
CA THR A 263 -49.08 -38.75 37.06
C THR A 263 -49.38 -40.16 37.58
N THR A 264 -50.50 -40.34 38.26
CA THR A 264 -51.00 -41.67 38.65
C THR A 264 -52.41 -41.84 38.10
N LEU A 265 -52.63 -42.85 37.27
CA LEU A 265 -53.97 -43.18 36.77
C LEU A 265 -54.69 -44.06 37.80
N VAL A 266 -55.94 -43.72 38.11
CA VAL A 266 -56.86 -44.50 38.96
C VAL A 266 -57.87 -45.20 38.06
N ILE A 267 -57.95 -46.52 38.18
CA ILE A 267 -58.80 -47.42 37.39
C ILE A 267 -59.87 -47.98 38.31
N GLY A 268 -61.04 -47.35 38.32
CA GLY A 268 -62.16 -47.71 39.20
C GLY A 268 -63.34 -48.28 38.42
N ALA A 269 -63.90 -49.40 38.89
CA ALA A 269 -65.09 -50.01 38.29
C ALA A 269 -66.38 -49.59 39.02
N ALA A 270 -67.47 -49.45 38.27
CA ALA A 270 -68.81 -49.20 38.78
C ALA A 270 -69.86 -49.95 37.96
N GLY A 271 -70.96 -50.36 38.60
CA GLY A 271 -72.02 -51.17 38.01
C GLY A 271 -71.71 -52.68 37.98
N GLY A 272 -72.69 -53.49 37.60
CA GLY A 272 -72.53 -54.94 37.39
C GLY A 272 -72.07 -55.77 38.61
N GLY A 273 -72.14 -55.21 39.82
CA GLY A 273 -71.64 -55.82 41.07
C GLY A 273 -70.25 -55.34 41.48
N TYR A 274 -69.60 -54.51 40.67
CA TYR A 274 -68.21 -54.07 40.87
C TYR A 274 -68.02 -52.80 41.71
N ASP A 275 -69.10 -52.20 42.22
CA ASP A 275 -69.06 -50.90 42.93
C ASP A 275 -68.21 -50.92 44.22
N SER A 276 -67.98 -52.09 44.82
CA SER A 276 -67.13 -52.28 46.00
C SER A 276 -65.71 -52.72 45.66
N VAL A 277 -65.37 -52.91 44.39
CA VAL A 277 -64.03 -53.33 43.99
C VAL A 277 -63.05 -52.17 44.17
N THR A 278 -61.94 -52.44 44.84
CA THR A 278 -60.90 -51.43 45.06
C THR A 278 -60.26 -51.06 43.73
N ALA A 279 -60.19 -49.76 43.45
CA ALA A 279 -59.55 -49.25 42.25
C ALA A 279 -58.06 -49.67 42.17
N ARG A 280 -57.56 -49.83 40.95
CA ARG A 280 -56.13 -50.06 40.69
C ARG A 280 -55.45 -48.75 40.32
N GLU A 281 -54.16 -48.65 40.58
CA GLU A 281 -53.36 -47.49 40.21
C GLU A 281 -52.28 -47.89 39.19
N VAL A 282 -52.03 -47.02 38.22
CA VAL A 282 -50.89 -47.11 37.29
C VAL A 282 -50.09 -45.82 37.39
N GLU A 283 -48.87 -45.92 37.92
CA GLU A 283 -47.95 -44.78 37.99
C GLU A 283 -47.33 -44.53 36.62
N VAL A 284 -47.52 -43.34 36.06
CA VAL A 284 -46.97 -42.92 34.78
C VAL A 284 -45.81 -41.98 35.01
N THR A 285 -44.67 -42.27 34.40
CA THR A 285 -43.48 -41.41 34.38
C THR A 285 -43.09 -41.11 32.95
N VAL A 286 -42.87 -39.83 32.64
CA VAL A 286 -42.37 -39.39 31.35
C VAL A 286 -40.87 -39.20 31.45
N THR A 287 -40.12 -39.84 30.55
CA THR A 287 -38.68 -39.62 30.45
C THR A 287 -38.42 -38.44 29.54
N GLU A 288 -37.86 -37.41 30.14
CA GLU A 288 -37.34 -36.21 29.50
C GLU A 288 -36.29 -36.53 28.44
N ASN A 289 -36.37 -35.84 27.28
CA ASN A 289 -35.44 -35.99 26.18
C ASN A 289 -34.62 -34.72 25.88
N ASP A 290 -34.99 -33.58 26.48
CA ASP A 290 -34.25 -32.33 26.38
C ASP A 290 -32.98 -32.32 27.24
N SER A 291 -31.87 -31.97 26.60
CA SER A 291 -30.59 -31.76 27.27
C SER A 291 -30.21 -30.28 27.25
N LEU A 292 -29.90 -29.72 28.43
CA LEU A 292 -29.36 -28.37 28.56
C LEU A 292 -28.11 -28.19 27.68
N GLY A 293 -28.10 -27.12 26.88
CA GLY A 293 -26.99 -26.84 25.96
C GLY A 293 -27.04 -25.41 25.42
N ILE A 294 -25.86 -24.91 25.02
CA ILE A 294 -25.71 -23.63 24.34
C ILE A 294 -25.28 -23.95 22.91
N THR A 295 -26.07 -23.50 21.94
CA THR A 295 -25.69 -23.59 20.53
C THR A 295 -25.02 -22.28 20.10
N VAL A 296 -23.81 -22.38 19.56
CA VAL A 296 -23.08 -21.27 18.91
C VAL A 296 -22.96 -21.56 17.42
N SER A 297 -23.29 -20.58 16.56
CA SER A 297 -23.37 -20.81 15.11
C SER A 297 -22.04 -21.15 14.42
N LYS A 298 -20.91 -20.86 15.09
CA LYS A 298 -19.55 -20.99 14.55
C LYS A 298 -18.61 -21.39 15.68
N SER A 299 -17.73 -22.37 15.46
CA SER A 299 -16.60 -22.67 16.36
C SER A 299 -15.32 -21.91 16.00
N ALA A 300 -15.27 -21.34 14.79
CA ALA A 300 -14.21 -20.45 14.34
C ALA A 300 -14.78 -19.32 13.47
N LEU A 301 -14.22 -18.13 13.62
CA LEU A 301 -14.59 -16.92 12.90
C LEU A 301 -13.34 -16.27 12.33
N THR A 302 -13.26 -16.16 11.01
CA THR A 302 -12.20 -15.41 10.33
C THR A 302 -12.75 -14.04 9.92
N VAL A 303 -12.05 -12.98 10.28
CA VAL A 303 -12.42 -11.58 10.01
C VAL A 303 -11.20 -10.88 9.43
N GLY A 304 -11.33 -10.08 8.38
CA GLY A 304 -10.24 -9.21 7.95
C GLY A 304 -10.06 -8.04 8.92
N GLU A 305 -8.85 -7.49 9.02
CA GLU A 305 -8.64 -6.21 9.69
C GLU A 305 -9.57 -5.12 9.16
N GLY A 306 -9.90 -4.18 10.05
CA GLY A 306 -10.83 -3.08 9.78
C GLY A 306 -12.28 -3.53 9.50
N SER A 307 -12.56 -4.83 9.61
CA SER A 307 -13.85 -5.44 9.30
C SER A 307 -14.53 -6.03 10.53
N THR A 308 -15.79 -6.44 10.34
CA THR A 308 -16.59 -7.06 11.40
C THR A 308 -17.09 -8.43 10.97
N GLY A 309 -17.06 -9.40 11.88
CA GLY A 309 -17.68 -10.71 11.72
C GLY A 309 -18.75 -10.95 12.78
N THR A 310 -19.70 -11.84 12.52
CA THR A 310 -20.76 -12.19 13.49
C THR A 310 -20.86 -13.69 13.74
N PHE A 311 -21.29 -14.04 14.94
CA PHE A 311 -21.78 -15.38 15.31
C PHE A 311 -23.05 -15.22 16.15
N THR A 312 -23.90 -16.24 16.20
CA THR A 312 -25.13 -16.22 17.01
C THR A 312 -25.10 -17.26 18.11
N VAL A 313 -25.85 -17.01 19.17
CA VAL A 313 -26.02 -17.89 20.33
C VAL A 313 -27.51 -18.10 20.61
N ASN A 314 -27.91 -19.32 20.98
CA ASN A 314 -29.23 -19.65 21.56
C ASN A 314 -29.08 -20.81 22.57
N LEU A 315 -30.11 -21.03 23.37
CA LEU A 315 -30.18 -22.17 24.28
C LEU A 315 -30.93 -23.35 23.62
N ASP A 316 -30.61 -24.57 24.05
CA ASP A 316 -31.14 -25.82 23.47
C ASP A 316 -32.42 -26.31 24.17
N THR A 317 -32.62 -25.91 25.43
CA THR A 317 -33.79 -26.22 26.28
C THR A 317 -34.32 -24.96 26.98
N ARG A 318 -35.63 -24.86 27.20
CA ARG A 318 -36.28 -23.74 27.92
C ARG A 318 -35.72 -23.64 29.34
N PRO A 319 -35.12 -22.50 29.73
CA PRO A 319 -34.58 -22.38 31.07
C PRO A 319 -35.70 -22.21 32.11
N SER A 320 -35.39 -22.55 33.36
CA SER A 320 -36.33 -22.42 34.49
C SER A 320 -36.47 -20.97 35.00
N ASP A 321 -35.48 -20.13 34.72
CA ASP A 321 -35.42 -18.68 35.02
C ASP A 321 -34.51 -17.98 33.99
N GLU A 322 -34.21 -16.71 34.17
CA GLU A 322 -33.26 -15.99 33.33
C GLU A 322 -31.85 -16.61 33.35
N VAL A 323 -31.24 -16.71 32.16
CA VAL A 323 -29.87 -17.19 31.92
C VAL A 323 -29.04 -16.03 31.38
N THR A 324 -27.91 -15.76 32.02
CA THR A 324 -26.88 -14.86 31.50
C THR A 324 -25.80 -15.67 30.81
N VAL A 325 -25.63 -15.45 29.51
CA VAL A 325 -24.51 -16.00 28.74
C VAL A 325 -23.40 -14.95 28.71
N SER A 326 -22.28 -15.23 29.39
CA SER A 326 -21.10 -14.38 29.37
C SER A 326 -20.18 -14.74 28.19
N ILE A 327 -19.61 -13.72 27.56
CA ILE A 327 -18.67 -13.86 26.45
C ILE A 327 -17.36 -13.22 26.90
N THR A 328 -16.37 -14.06 27.19
CA THR A 328 -15.09 -13.62 27.72
C THR A 328 -13.95 -14.10 26.84
N ARG A 329 -12.79 -13.45 26.92
CA ARG A 329 -11.59 -13.94 26.22
C ARG A 329 -10.92 -15.03 27.05
N LYS A 330 -10.52 -16.13 26.42
CA LYS A 330 -9.78 -17.22 27.05
C LYS A 330 -8.42 -16.70 27.52
N THR A 331 -8.09 -16.98 28.78
CA THR A 331 -6.82 -16.58 29.41
C THR A 331 -5.62 -16.98 28.54
N GLY A 332 -4.71 -16.03 28.30
CA GLY A 332 -3.51 -16.25 27.47
C GLY A 332 -3.72 -16.12 25.96
N THR A 333 -4.93 -15.80 25.50
CA THR A 333 -5.24 -15.53 24.08
C THR A 333 -5.74 -14.10 23.85
N ALA A 334 -5.55 -13.20 24.81
CA ALA A 334 -6.00 -11.82 24.66
C ALA A 334 -5.20 -11.14 23.55
N ASN A 335 -5.92 -10.61 22.57
CA ASN A 335 -5.42 -9.70 21.56
C ASN A 335 -6.35 -8.46 21.60
N ASP A 336 -5.75 -7.28 21.51
CA ASP A 336 -6.48 -6.01 21.70
C ASP A 336 -7.24 -5.58 20.43
N ASP A 337 -6.87 -6.14 19.27
CA ASP A 337 -7.46 -5.88 17.96
C ASP A 337 -8.82 -6.55 17.79
N VAL A 338 -9.17 -7.54 18.62
CA VAL A 338 -10.49 -8.17 18.60
C VAL A 338 -11.43 -7.61 19.66
N SER A 339 -12.35 -6.72 19.32
CA SER A 339 -13.37 -6.19 20.25
C SER A 339 -14.76 -6.81 20.04
N LEU A 340 -15.59 -6.78 21.09
CA LEU A 340 -16.96 -7.33 21.05
C LEU A 340 -18.00 -6.21 21.20
N SER A 341 -19.08 -6.31 20.44
CA SER A 341 -20.26 -5.45 20.61
C SER A 341 -20.97 -5.65 21.95
N LEU A 342 -20.96 -6.88 22.48
CA LEU A 342 -21.61 -7.28 23.72
C LEU A 342 -20.70 -8.27 24.47
N ALA A 343 -20.60 -8.09 25.78
CA ALA A 343 -19.87 -9.01 26.67
C ALA A 343 -20.78 -10.07 27.33
N SER A 344 -22.10 -9.92 27.19
CA SER A 344 -23.08 -10.88 27.69
C SER A 344 -24.40 -10.81 26.92
N LEU A 345 -25.13 -11.92 26.93
CA LEU A 345 -26.48 -12.06 26.38
C LEU A 345 -27.43 -12.53 27.48
N THR A 346 -28.70 -12.14 27.39
CA THR A 346 -29.73 -12.53 28.37
C THR A 346 -30.81 -13.35 27.68
N PHE A 347 -31.03 -14.57 28.16
CA PHE A 347 -32.10 -15.46 27.71
C PHE A 347 -33.11 -15.69 28.84
N THR A 348 -34.38 -15.72 28.47
CA THR A 348 -35.55 -15.84 29.33
C THR A 348 -36.40 -17.00 28.83
N THR A 349 -37.39 -17.41 29.62
CA THR A 349 -38.37 -18.44 29.24
C THR A 349 -39.12 -18.15 27.93
N GLY A 350 -39.16 -16.89 27.48
CA GLY A 350 -39.82 -16.47 26.24
C GLY A 350 -38.93 -16.30 25.01
N ASN A 351 -37.61 -16.16 25.16
CA ASN A 351 -36.68 -15.88 24.03
C ASN A 351 -35.48 -16.83 23.94
N TRP A 352 -35.41 -17.88 24.77
CA TRP A 352 -34.28 -18.82 24.82
C TRP A 352 -33.92 -19.51 23.48
N ARG A 353 -34.93 -19.85 22.64
CA ARG A 353 -34.71 -20.38 21.26
C ARG A 353 -34.41 -19.30 20.23
N THR A 354 -34.57 -18.01 20.56
CA THR A 354 -34.30 -16.92 19.62
C THR A 354 -32.80 -16.69 19.55
N THR A 355 -32.22 -16.85 18.37
CA THR A 355 -30.80 -16.57 18.17
C THR A 355 -30.48 -15.10 18.43
N GLN A 356 -29.48 -14.85 19.27
CA GLN A 356 -28.95 -13.52 19.55
C GLN A 356 -27.58 -13.37 18.89
N GLU A 357 -27.37 -12.27 18.17
CA GLU A 357 -26.14 -12.02 17.42
C GLU A 357 -25.07 -11.32 18.27
N VAL A 358 -23.82 -11.76 18.12
CA VAL A 358 -22.63 -11.12 18.67
C VAL A 358 -21.78 -10.66 17.49
N THR A 359 -21.54 -9.36 17.42
CA THR A 359 -20.57 -8.77 16.47
C THR A 359 -19.19 -8.72 17.11
N VAL A 360 -18.21 -9.22 16.36
CA VAL A 360 -16.77 -9.19 16.62
C VAL A 360 -16.15 -8.18 15.64
N ASN A 361 -15.47 -7.17 16.14
CA ASN A 361 -14.76 -6.19 15.32
C ASN A 361 -13.27 -6.48 15.38
N ALA A 362 -12.62 -6.57 14.22
CA ALA A 362 -11.17 -6.57 14.09
C ALA A 362 -10.71 -5.13 13.87
N ALA A 363 -9.77 -4.65 14.68
CA ALA A 363 -9.12 -3.36 14.47
C ALA A 363 -8.29 -3.40 13.18
N GLU A 364 -8.01 -2.23 12.61
CA GLU A 364 -6.99 -2.09 11.58
C GLU A 364 -5.70 -1.69 12.29
N ASP A 365 -4.60 -2.39 12.00
CA ASP A 365 -3.25 -1.97 12.32
C ASP A 365 -2.36 -2.09 11.07
N ASP A 366 -1.04 -1.98 11.23
CA ASP A 366 -0.11 -1.99 10.09
C ASP A 366 1.01 -3.05 10.28
N ASP A 367 0.84 -4.05 11.15
CA ASP A 367 1.98 -4.83 11.68
C ASP A 367 2.39 -6.08 10.91
N GLY A 368 1.58 -6.49 9.92
CA GLY A 368 1.87 -7.64 9.07
C GLY A 368 1.73 -8.98 9.82
N ILE A 369 1.15 -9.00 11.01
CA ILE A 369 1.02 -10.17 11.89
C ILE A 369 -0.44 -10.58 12.01
N GLN A 370 -0.70 -11.84 11.68
CA GLN A 370 -2.01 -12.42 11.88
C GLN A 370 -2.40 -12.51 13.36
N ASP A 371 -3.46 -11.83 13.76
CA ASP A 371 -3.96 -11.87 15.12
C ASP A 371 -4.98 -12.97 15.40
N SER A 372 -5.02 -13.42 16.65
CA SER A 372 -6.02 -14.40 17.08
C SER A 372 -6.38 -14.29 18.55
N THR A 373 -7.65 -14.58 18.85
CA THR A 373 -8.15 -14.74 20.23
C THR A 373 -9.15 -15.87 20.29
N THR A 374 -9.35 -16.48 21.46
CA THR A 374 -10.42 -17.46 21.67
C THR A 374 -11.45 -16.87 22.62
N LEU A 375 -12.72 -16.84 22.20
CA LEU A 375 -13.83 -16.43 23.04
C LEU A 375 -14.40 -17.65 23.76
N VAL A 376 -14.72 -17.51 25.05
CA VAL A 376 -15.39 -18.50 25.89
C VAL A 376 -16.81 -18.01 26.16
N ILE A 377 -17.79 -18.83 25.81
CA ILE A 377 -19.22 -18.56 25.90
C ILE A 377 -19.78 -19.48 26.99
N GLY A 378 -19.97 -18.94 28.18
CA GLY A 378 -20.46 -19.68 29.35
C GLY A 378 -21.81 -19.17 29.80
N ALA A 379 -22.71 -20.07 30.20
CA ALA A 379 -24.05 -19.74 30.70
C ALA A 379 -24.16 -19.95 32.21
N ASP A 380 -24.86 -19.03 32.88
CA ASP A 380 -25.14 -19.06 34.32
C ASP A 380 -26.58 -18.57 34.56
N GLY A 381 -27.27 -19.13 35.55
CA GLY A 381 -28.68 -18.92 35.84
C GLY A 381 -29.61 -19.91 35.15
N GLY A 382 -30.89 -19.94 35.55
CA GLY A 382 -31.96 -20.70 34.89
C GLY A 382 -31.76 -22.23 34.77
N GLY A 383 -30.82 -22.81 35.51
CA GLY A 383 -30.44 -24.23 35.43
C GLY A 383 -29.19 -24.51 34.59
N TYR A 384 -28.59 -23.50 33.97
CA TYR A 384 -27.48 -23.62 33.03
C TYR A 384 -26.07 -23.57 33.67
N ASP A 385 -25.95 -23.37 34.98
CA ASP A 385 -24.68 -23.15 35.71
C ASP A 385 -23.59 -24.24 35.49
N ASN A 386 -23.99 -25.43 35.06
CA ASN A 386 -23.09 -26.58 34.82
C ASN A 386 -23.01 -26.98 33.35
N VAL A 387 -23.59 -26.20 32.44
CA VAL A 387 -23.45 -26.43 31.00
C VAL A 387 -22.02 -26.10 30.58
N ALA A 388 -21.41 -26.97 29.78
CA ALA A 388 -20.06 -26.77 29.33
C ALA A 388 -19.96 -25.54 28.42
N ASP A 389 -18.99 -24.67 28.72
CA ASP A 389 -18.67 -23.51 27.90
C ASP A 389 -18.38 -23.91 26.45
N GLN A 390 -18.79 -23.06 25.52
CA GLN A 390 -18.43 -23.17 24.11
C GLN A 390 -17.27 -22.23 23.79
N GLU A 391 -16.46 -22.58 22.80
CA GLU A 391 -15.35 -21.74 22.35
C GLU A 391 -15.53 -21.30 20.90
N VAL A 392 -15.21 -20.03 20.62
CA VAL A 392 -15.11 -19.47 19.27
C VAL A 392 -13.69 -18.96 19.05
N VAL A 393 -12.94 -19.61 18.17
CA VAL A 393 -11.62 -19.12 17.77
C VAL A 393 -11.80 -18.00 16.74
N VAL A 394 -11.40 -16.79 17.10
CA VAL A 394 -11.37 -15.65 16.18
C VAL A 394 -9.97 -15.53 15.60
N THR A 395 -9.88 -15.48 14.29
CA THR A 395 -8.66 -15.20 13.55
C THR A 395 -8.86 -13.94 12.73
N VAL A 396 -8.02 -12.96 12.98
CA VAL A 396 -7.96 -11.71 12.23
C VAL A 396 -6.97 -11.93 11.08
N THR A 397 -7.40 -11.73 9.83
CA THR A 397 -6.51 -11.90 8.67
C THR A 397 -5.91 -10.57 8.26
N GLU A 398 -4.59 -10.55 8.30
CA GLU A 398 -3.72 -9.49 7.83
C GLU A 398 -3.99 -9.09 6.38
N ASN A 399 -4.05 -7.79 6.12
CA ASN A 399 -4.31 -7.23 4.80
C ASN A 399 -3.21 -6.31 4.23
N ASP A 400 -2.13 -6.06 4.98
CA ASP A 400 -1.02 -5.20 4.60
C ASP A 400 0.10 -5.94 3.87
N PRO A 401 0.24 -5.73 2.54
CA PRO A 401 1.35 -6.28 1.79
C PRO A 401 2.64 -5.52 2.09
N LEU A 402 3.72 -6.24 2.39
CA LEU A 402 5.06 -5.65 2.50
C LEU A 402 5.41 -4.86 1.22
N GLY A 403 5.77 -3.58 1.39
CA GLY A 403 6.15 -2.72 0.26
C GLY A 403 7.11 -1.59 0.62
N ILE A 404 7.86 -1.14 -0.40
CA ILE A 404 8.70 0.06 -0.34
C ILE A 404 8.05 1.09 -1.27
N THR A 405 7.71 2.24 -0.69
CA THR A 405 7.25 3.41 -1.42
C THR A 405 8.37 4.42 -1.60
N VAL A 406 8.53 4.91 -2.82
CA VAL A 406 9.41 6.04 -3.17
C VAL A 406 8.55 7.20 -3.67
N SER A 407 8.83 8.43 -3.23
CA SER A 407 8.00 9.60 -3.59
C SER A 407 8.04 9.97 -5.07
N LYS A 408 9.04 9.48 -5.81
CA LYS A 408 9.30 9.80 -7.21
C LYS A 408 9.92 8.58 -7.88
N SER A 409 9.43 8.22 -9.07
CA SER A 409 10.09 7.22 -9.95
C SER A 409 11.14 7.85 -10.88
N ALA A 410 11.08 9.18 -11.05
CA ALA A 410 12.07 9.96 -11.77
C ALA A 410 12.32 11.30 -11.07
N LEU A 411 13.58 11.75 -11.08
CA LEU A 411 14.03 13.00 -10.50
C LEU A 411 14.87 13.75 -11.52
N THR A 412 14.43 14.94 -11.91
CA THR A 412 15.21 15.86 -12.74
C THR A 412 15.85 16.92 -11.86
N VAL A 413 17.15 17.12 -11.99
CA VAL A 413 17.93 18.11 -11.24
C VAL A 413 18.76 18.90 -12.26
N GLY A 414 18.85 20.23 -12.13
CA GLY A 414 19.82 21.00 -12.91
C GLY A 414 21.22 20.82 -12.35
N GLU A 415 22.24 21.02 -13.17
CA GLU A 415 23.62 21.08 -12.69
C GLU A 415 23.82 22.16 -11.62
N GLY A 416 24.81 21.92 -10.75
CA GLY A 416 25.11 22.76 -9.59
C GLY A 416 24.01 22.80 -8.52
N SER A 417 22.92 22.05 -8.71
CA SER A 417 21.74 22.03 -7.85
C SER A 417 21.56 20.67 -7.16
N ASN A 418 20.53 20.57 -6.33
CA ASN A 418 20.14 19.31 -5.71
C ASN A 418 18.62 19.10 -5.81
N GLY A 419 18.24 17.83 -5.81
CA GLY A 419 16.86 17.38 -5.73
C GLY A 419 16.69 16.34 -4.64
N THR A 420 15.45 16.10 -4.20
CA THR A 420 15.15 15.10 -3.18
C THR A 420 14.05 14.14 -3.61
N PHE A 421 14.12 12.93 -3.09
CA PHE A 421 13.02 11.97 -3.03
C PHE A 421 12.98 11.36 -1.63
N THR A 422 11.84 10.80 -1.23
CA THR A 422 11.69 10.13 0.05
C THR A 422 11.41 8.65 -0.12
N VAL A 423 11.74 7.87 0.91
CA VAL A 423 11.47 6.44 1.01
C VAL A 423 10.76 6.15 2.33
N ASN A 424 9.77 5.26 2.32
CA ASN A 424 9.12 4.69 3.50
C ASN A 424 8.77 3.23 3.24
N LEU A 425 8.53 2.48 4.32
CA LEU A 425 7.93 1.15 4.23
C LEU A 425 6.40 1.28 4.29
N ASP A 426 5.72 0.34 3.64
CA ASP A 426 4.26 0.31 3.55
C ASP A 426 3.61 -0.47 4.71
N THR A 427 4.39 -1.26 5.45
CA THR A 427 3.97 -2.09 6.60
C THR A 427 5.01 -1.97 7.70
N GLN A 428 4.61 -2.07 8.97
CA GLN A 428 5.54 -2.10 10.10
C GLN A 428 6.38 -3.39 10.04
N PRO A 429 7.72 -3.31 10.11
CA PRO A 429 8.55 -4.49 10.08
C PRO A 429 8.69 -5.10 11.48
N SER A 430 8.78 -6.43 11.57
CA SER A 430 9.01 -7.16 12.83
C SER A 430 10.39 -6.90 13.48
N ALA A 431 11.33 -6.34 12.73
CA ALA A 431 12.65 -5.90 13.20
C ALA A 431 13.16 -4.77 12.32
N SER A 432 14.24 -4.08 12.71
CA SER A 432 14.80 -3.00 11.89
C SER A 432 15.19 -3.46 10.48
N VAL A 433 14.74 -2.71 9.47
CA VAL A 433 14.99 -2.91 8.05
C VAL A 433 16.05 -1.91 7.60
N THR A 434 17.07 -2.41 6.90
CA THR A 434 18.01 -1.56 6.17
C THR A 434 17.62 -1.51 4.71
N VAL A 435 17.33 -0.31 4.21
CA VAL A 435 17.06 -0.05 2.79
C VAL A 435 18.32 0.56 2.18
N SER A 436 18.93 -0.15 1.25
CA SER A 436 20.06 0.32 0.47
C SER A 436 19.61 1.25 -0.65
N VAL A 437 20.38 2.30 -0.90
CA VAL A 437 20.22 3.19 -2.05
C VAL A 437 21.52 3.11 -2.85
N THR A 438 21.48 2.34 -3.93
CA THR A 438 22.66 2.04 -4.75
C THR A 438 22.44 2.48 -6.19
N ARG A 439 23.52 2.67 -6.96
CA ARG A 439 23.38 2.91 -8.39
C ARG A 439 23.21 1.58 -9.12
N LYS A 440 22.32 1.55 -10.10
CA LYS A 440 22.16 0.41 -11.01
C LYS A 440 23.45 0.18 -11.78
N THR A 441 23.85 -1.07 -11.90
CA THR A 441 25.06 -1.46 -12.63
C THR A 441 25.01 -0.93 -14.06
N GLY A 442 26.07 -0.26 -14.50
CA GLY A 442 26.19 0.30 -15.85
C GLY A 442 25.57 1.69 -16.05
N THR A 443 24.95 2.28 -15.02
CA THR A 443 24.42 3.66 -15.08
C THR A 443 25.15 4.61 -14.13
N ALA A 444 26.37 4.25 -13.69
CA ALA A 444 27.10 5.11 -12.76
C ALA A 444 27.58 6.36 -13.51
N ASN A 445 27.12 7.51 -13.05
CA ASN A 445 27.63 8.82 -13.43
C ASN A 445 28.25 9.46 -12.16
N THR A 446 29.39 10.12 -12.32
CA THR A 446 30.19 10.69 -11.23
C THR A 446 29.64 12.00 -10.68
N ASP A 447 28.87 12.70 -11.50
CA ASP A 447 28.34 14.04 -11.26
C ASP A 447 27.10 13.99 -10.37
N VAL A 448 26.44 12.83 -10.33
CA VAL A 448 25.40 12.55 -9.33
C VAL A 448 26.03 12.03 -8.03
N THR A 449 25.84 12.71 -6.90
CA THR A 449 26.18 12.21 -5.55
C THR A 449 24.95 12.11 -4.63
N LEU A 450 25.02 11.28 -3.59
CA LEU A 450 23.90 11.02 -2.67
C LEU A 450 24.26 11.43 -1.24
N SER A 451 23.31 12.03 -0.51
CA SER A 451 23.49 12.33 0.92
C SER A 451 23.57 11.09 1.80
N SER A 452 22.91 10.00 1.38
CA SER A 452 22.99 8.69 2.03
C SER A 452 22.83 7.56 1.01
N THR A 453 23.52 6.45 1.26
CA THR A 453 23.41 5.20 0.49
C THR A 453 22.67 4.10 1.27
N SER A 454 22.20 4.41 2.48
CA SER A 454 21.48 3.48 3.34
C SER A 454 20.50 4.22 4.25
N LEU A 455 19.31 3.69 4.41
CA LEU A 455 18.25 4.18 5.29
C LEU A 455 17.88 3.07 6.28
N THR A 456 17.61 3.43 7.53
CA THR A 456 17.23 2.46 8.57
C THR A 456 15.81 2.74 9.06
N PHE A 457 14.93 1.79 8.81
CA PHE A 457 13.56 1.79 9.30
C PHE A 457 13.45 0.81 10.47
N THR A 458 12.66 1.17 11.48
CA THR A 458 12.44 0.46 12.74
C THR A 458 10.94 0.34 12.96
N THR A 459 10.53 -0.48 13.93
CA THR A 459 9.11 -0.57 14.34
C THR A 459 8.51 0.79 14.71
N GLY A 460 9.31 1.78 15.14
CA GLY A 460 8.82 3.11 15.51
C GLY A 460 8.84 4.18 14.42
N ASN A 461 9.48 3.95 13.26
CA ASN A 461 9.65 4.98 12.23
C ASN A 461 9.50 4.48 10.78
N TRP A 462 9.05 3.24 10.56
CA TRP A 462 8.92 2.61 9.25
C TRP A 462 8.08 3.42 8.24
N GLY A 463 6.95 3.96 8.69
CA GLY A 463 6.05 4.79 7.88
C GLY A 463 6.46 6.26 7.79
N THR A 464 7.51 6.66 8.51
CA THR A 464 8.03 8.03 8.43
C THR A 464 8.96 8.14 7.21
N ALA A 465 8.55 8.97 6.23
CA ALA A 465 9.33 9.23 5.03
C ALA A 465 10.75 9.74 5.35
N GLN A 466 11.77 8.98 4.96
CA GLN A 466 13.17 9.38 5.05
C GLN A 466 13.64 9.99 3.74
N THR A 467 14.33 11.12 3.81
CA THR A 467 14.73 11.91 2.64
C THR A 467 16.12 11.51 2.15
N VAL A 468 16.24 11.29 0.84
CA VAL A 468 17.52 11.16 0.13
C VAL A 468 17.69 12.41 -0.72
N THR A 469 18.84 13.08 -0.58
CA THR A 469 19.23 14.21 -1.41
C THR A 469 20.18 13.71 -2.50
N VAL A 470 19.87 14.09 -3.73
CA VAL A 470 20.66 13.83 -4.93
C VAL A 470 21.27 15.16 -5.34
N ASN A 471 22.60 15.28 -5.32
CA ASN A 471 23.30 16.47 -5.77
C ASN A 471 23.85 16.21 -7.18
N ALA A 472 23.68 17.16 -8.08
CA ALA A 472 24.32 17.20 -9.37
C ALA A 472 25.54 18.13 -9.27
N ALA A 473 26.72 17.65 -9.68
CA ALA A 473 27.88 18.50 -9.87
C ALA A 473 27.62 19.48 -11.02
N GLU A 474 28.35 20.59 -11.02
CA GLU A 474 28.46 21.45 -12.21
C GLU A 474 29.67 20.96 -13.00
N ASP A 475 29.50 20.75 -14.29
CA ASP A 475 30.61 20.64 -15.25
C ASP A 475 30.38 21.60 -16.42
N ASP A 476 31.09 21.43 -17.54
CA ASP A 476 31.02 22.35 -18.69
C ASP A 476 30.78 21.56 -19.99
N ASP A 477 30.29 20.31 -19.94
CA ASP A 477 30.43 19.36 -21.05
C ASP A 477 29.34 19.46 -22.14
N GLY A 478 28.26 20.18 -21.86
CA GLY A 478 27.14 20.40 -22.77
C GLY A 478 26.22 19.18 -22.91
N ILE A 479 26.30 18.19 -22.01
CA ILE A 479 25.61 16.90 -22.10
C ILE A 479 24.79 16.62 -20.85
N ASN A 480 23.49 16.34 -21.05
CA ASN A 480 22.66 15.85 -19.95
C ASN A 480 23.16 14.52 -19.40
N ASP A 481 23.30 14.47 -18.08
CA ASP A 481 23.70 13.30 -17.35
C ASP A 481 22.55 12.44 -16.83
N SER A 482 22.83 11.16 -16.56
CA SER A 482 21.81 10.28 -15.96
C SER A 482 22.36 9.12 -15.14
N THR A 483 21.62 8.75 -14.10
CA THR A 483 21.86 7.52 -13.34
C THR A 483 20.53 6.92 -12.88
N THR A 484 20.46 5.60 -12.69
CA THR A 484 19.30 4.95 -12.05
C THR A 484 19.70 4.49 -10.66
N LEU A 485 18.94 4.90 -9.65
CA LEU A 485 19.09 4.43 -8.27
C LEU A 485 18.20 3.21 -8.06
N VAL A 486 18.72 2.19 -7.40
CA VAL A 486 18.01 0.98 -6.95
C VAL A 486 17.86 1.07 -5.44
N ILE A 487 16.60 1.02 -4.99
CA ILE A 487 16.19 1.13 -3.60
C ILE A 487 15.66 -0.24 -3.20
N GLY A 488 16.48 -0.98 -2.46
CA GLY A 488 16.22 -2.37 -2.09
C GLY A 488 16.42 -2.61 -0.61
N ALA A 489 15.54 -3.40 -0.01
CA ALA A 489 15.62 -3.82 1.38
C ALA A 489 16.18 -5.23 1.50
N THR A 490 17.01 -5.47 2.51
CA THR A 490 17.69 -6.77 2.69
C THR A 490 17.65 -7.28 4.13
N SER A 491 16.74 -6.76 4.97
CA SER A 491 16.53 -7.30 6.31
C SER A 491 15.09 -7.11 6.80
N GLY A 492 14.78 -7.63 7.99
CA GLY A 492 13.54 -7.34 8.73
C GLY A 492 12.26 -7.85 8.06
N GLY A 493 12.36 -8.90 7.24
CA GLY A 493 11.23 -9.52 6.52
C GLY A 493 11.01 -8.95 5.11
N TYR A 494 11.73 -7.88 4.74
CA TYR A 494 11.57 -7.20 3.45
C TYR A 494 12.43 -7.77 2.31
N ASP A 495 13.20 -8.83 2.55
CA ASP A 495 14.19 -9.39 1.59
C ASP A 495 13.55 -9.88 0.27
N SER A 496 12.25 -10.17 0.29
CA SER A 496 11.48 -10.61 -0.88
C SER A 496 10.75 -9.46 -1.58
N VAL A 497 10.74 -8.26 -1.00
CA VAL A 497 10.11 -7.08 -1.61
C VAL A 497 10.95 -6.65 -2.80
N ALA A 498 10.32 -6.57 -3.96
CA ALA A 498 11.02 -6.15 -5.17
C ALA A 498 11.59 -4.73 -5.02
N ASP A 499 12.79 -4.50 -5.54
CA ASP A 499 13.41 -3.17 -5.50
C ASP A 499 12.55 -2.10 -6.20
N ARG A 500 12.76 -0.84 -5.83
CA ARG A 500 12.25 0.33 -6.55
C ARG A 500 13.39 0.98 -7.32
N GLU A 501 13.06 1.60 -8.44
CA GLU A 501 14.03 2.38 -9.22
C GLU A 501 13.63 3.86 -9.24
N VAL A 502 14.63 4.73 -9.10
CA VAL A 502 14.50 6.18 -9.30
C VAL A 502 15.46 6.59 -10.41
N VAL A 503 14.92 7.00 -11.55
CA VAL A 503 15.72 7.51 -12.67
C VAL A 503 16.07 8.97 -12.38
N VAL A 504 17.35 9.26 -12.20
CA VAL A 504 17.86 10.62 -12.05
C VAL A 504 18.35 11.10 -13.42
N THR A 505 17.85 12.26 -13.83
CA THR A 505 18.35 12.99 -15.01
C THR A 505 18.90 14.33 -14.52
N VAL A 506 20.15 14.59 -14.86
CA VAL A 506 20.77 15.89 -14.67
C VAL A 506 20.60 16.65 -15.98
N THR A 507 20.06 17.86 -15.90
CA THR A 507 19.88 18.71 -17.07
C THR A 507 20.99 19.75 -17.13
N GLU A 508 21.69 19.73 -18.25
CA GLU A 508 22.71 20.70 -18.65
C GLU A 508 22.13 22.12 -18.67
N ASN A 509 22.90 23.07 -18.18
CA ASN A 509 22.58 24.49 -18.16
C ASN A 509 23.56 25.40 -18.94
N ASP A 510 24.61 24.84 -19.53
CA ASP A 510 25.63 25.55 -20.30
C ASP A 510 25.24 25.83 -21.75
N PRO A 511 25.03 27.10 -22.11
CA PRO A 511 24.78 27.48 -23.49
C PRO A 511 26.08 27.53 -24.29
N LEU A 512 26.10 26.85 -25.45
CA LEU A 512 27.20 27.00 -26.42
C LEU A 512 27.48 28.48 -26.74
N GLY A 513 28.73 28.92 -26.60
CA GLY A 513 29.10 30.31 -26.79
C GLY A 513 30.54 30.53 -27.28
N LEU A 514 30.73 31.58 -28.07
CA LEU A 514 32.03 32.01 -28.58
C LEU A 514 32.34 33.38 -27.98
N THR A 515 33.36 33.45 -27.14
CA THR A 515 33.77 34.67 -26.45
C THR A 515 35.00 35.29 -27.11
N VAL A 516 34.98 36.61 -27.23
CA VAL A 516 36.09 37.43 -27.73
C VAL A 516 36.42 38.51 -26.69
N SER A 517 37.69 38.76 -26.42
CA SER A 517 38.09 39.65 -25.30
C SER A 517 37.73 41.12 -25.48
N VAL A 518 37.47 41.54 -26.74
CA VAL A 518 37.11 42.91 -27.10
C VAL A 518 36.13 42.91 -28.26
N SER A 519 35.28 43.93 -28.36
CA SER A 519 34.44 44.19 -29.55
C SER A 519 35.07 45.20 -30.51
N THR A 520 36.06 45.96 -30.04
CA THR A 520 36.78 46.98 -30.80
C THR A 520 38.26 46.93 -30.46
N LEU A 521 39.13 47.04 -31.46
CA LEU A 521 40.58 47.09 -31.30
C LEU A 521 41.12 48.31 -32.06
N THR A 522 41.87 49.17 -31.37
CA THR A 522 42.60 50.28 -32.00
C THR A 522 44.08 49.94 -32.06
N VAL A 523 44.68 50.07 -33.24
CA VAL A 523 46.10 49.79 -33.49
C VAL A 523 46.67 51.00 -34.22
N ASP A 524 47.87 51.45 -33.89
CA ASP A 524 48.53 52.52 -34.64
C ASP A 524 49.17 51.93 -35.92
N GLU A 525 49.33 52.70 -37.00
CA GLU A 525 50.10 52.24 -38.17
C GLU A 525 51.49 51.70 -37.76
N GLY A 526 51.97 50.72 -38.51
CA GLY A 526 53.25 50.04 -38.27
C GLY A 526 53.31 49.20 -36.99
N SER A 527 52.21 49.14 -36.22
CA SER A 527 52.12 48.46 -34.93
C SER A 527 51.26 47.19 -34.98
N THR A 528 51.20 46.48 -33.85
CA THR A 528 50.37 45.29 -33.70
C THR A 528 49.47 45.40 -32.47
N GLY A 529 48.24 44.92 -32.58
CA GLY A 529 47.30 44.74 -31.48
C GLY A 529 46.92 43.27 -31.30
N THR A 530 46.36 42.90 -30.16
CA THR A 530 45.93 41.53 -29.90
C THR A 530 44.56 41.46 -29.23
N PHE A 531 43.85 40.37 -29.46
CA PHE A 531 42.67 39.97 -28.69
C PHE A 531 42.66 38.45 -28.51
N THR A 532 41.88 37.93 -27.57
CA THR A 532 41.75 36.49 -27.35
C THR A 532 40.36 35.97 -27.70
N VAL A 533 40.30 34.68 -28.02
CA VAL A 533 39.08 33.94 -28.31
C VAL A 533 39.08 32.64 -27.51
N ASN A 534 37.93 32.24 -26.95
CA ASN A 534 37.70 30.92 -26.34
C ASN A 534 36.25 30.49 -26.57
N LEU A 535 35.96 29.22 -26.32
CA LEU A 535 34.60 28.70 -26.27
C LEU A 535 34.08 28.78 -24.82
N ASP A 536 32.76 28.80 -24.67
CA ASP A 536 32.08 28.93 -23.37
C ASP A 536 31.61 27.57 -22.79
N THR A 537 31.61 26.51 -23.61
CA THR A 537 31.22 25.13 -23.23
C THR A 537 32.14 24.13 -23.94
N GLU A 538 32.44 22.98 -23.32
CA GLU A 538 33.23 21.92 -23.96
C GLU A 538 32.56 21.45 -25.26
N PRO A 539 33.30 21.35 -26.37
CA PRO A 539 32.72 20.90 -27.62
C PRO A 539 32.76 19.37 -27.75
N SER A 540 31.71 18.79 -28.31
CA SER A 540 31.62 17.34 -28.61
C SER A 540 32.71 16.79 -29.55
N ALA A 541 33.43 17.66 -30.26
CA ALA A 541 34.58 17.36 -31.11
C ALA A 541 35.38 18.65 -31.34
N SER A 542 36.51 18.59 -32.03
CA SER A 542 37.28 19.81 -32.33
C SER A 542 36.46 20.86 -33.10
N VAL A 543 36.55 22.11 -32.66
CA VAL A 543 35.90 23.29 -33.26
C VAL A 543 36.94 24.13 -33.97
N MET A 544 36.63 24.56 -35.19
CA MET A 544 37.43 25.53 -35.94
C MET A 544 36.74 26.88 -35.93
N VAL A 545 37.43 27.91 -35.44
CA VAL A 545 37.00 29.30 -35.51
C VAL A 545 37.75 29.97 -36.65
N ASP A 546 37.06 30.23 -37.75
CA ASP A 546 37.62 30.96 -38.90
C ASP A 546 37.54 32.46 -38.65
N ILE A 547 38.66 33.16 -38.87
CA ILE A 547 38.78 34.61 -38.77
C ILE A 547 38.71 35.17 -40.20
N THR A 548 37.53 35.64 -40.58
CA THR A 548 37.29 36.22 -41.90
C THR A 548 37.50 37.73 -41.85
N ARG A 549 38.36 38.23 -42.74
CA ARG A 549 38.60 39.65 -42.96
C ARG A 549 38.10 40.07 -44.35
N PRO A 550 37.41 41.20 -44.51
CA PRO A 550 37.19 41.78 -45.84
C PRO A 550 38.53 42.20 -46.47
N SER A 551 38.58 42.34 -47.80
CA SER A 551 39.80 42.77 -48.49
C SER A 551 40.16 44.21 -48.08
N ASN A 552 41.25 44.36 -47.34
CA ASN A 552 41.96 45.59 -47.00
C ASN A 552 43.46 45.22 -46.94
N ALA A 553 44.31 46.09 -47.49
CA ALA A 553 45.74 45.84 -47.66
C ALA A 553 46.52 46.06 -46.35
N ASP A 554 46.00 46.90 -45.47
CA ASP A 554 46.73 47.55 -44.39
C ASP A 554 46.55 46.81 -43.06
N VAL A 555 45.51 46.00 -42.92
CA VAL A 555 45.32 45.17 -41.72
C VAL A 555 45.50 43.70 -42.04
N THR A 556 46.38 43.00 -41.31
CA THR A 556 46.52 41.53 -41.37
C THR A 556 46.28 40.85 -40.03
N THR A 557 45.97 39.56 -40.04
CA THR A 557 45.71 38.78 -38.82
C THR A 557 46.49 37.47 -38.82
N THR A 558 47.10 37.13 -37.70
CA THR A 558 47.82 35.86 -37.50
C THR A 558 47.44 35.27 -36.14
N PRO A 559 46.94 34.01 -36.07
CA PRO A 559 46.56 33.16 -37.21
C PRO A 559 45.24 33.61 -37.87
N THR A 560 44.88 32.99 -39.00
CA THR A 560 43.58 33.23 -39.70
C THR A 560 42.47 32.25 -39.28
N SER A 561 42.81 31.25 -38.49
CA SER A 561 41.84 30.36 -37.84
C SER A 561 42.41 29.84 -36.52
N LEU A 562 41.52 29.47 -35.61
CA LEU A 562 41.85 28.86 -34.31
C LEU A 562 41.17 27.49 -34.23
N THR A 563 41.83 26.53 -33.59
CA THR A 563 41.25 25.20 -33.34
C THR A 563 41.14 24.98 -31.84
N PHE A 564 39.94 24.67 -31.37
CA PHE A 564 39.65 24.31 -29.99
C PHE A 564 39.31 22.82 -29.91
N THR A 565 39.75 22.14 -28.86
CA THR A 565 39.47 20.71 -28.61
C THR A 565 38.79 20.54 -27.26
N THR A 566 38.26 19.36 -26.97
CA THR A 566 37.78 18.95 -25.63
C THR A 566 38.76 19.30 -24.52
N ASP A 567 40.07 19.21 -24.79
CA ASP A 567 41.08 19.46 -23.76
C ASP A 567 41.50 20.95 -23.58
N ASN A 568 41.02 21.89 -24.42
CA ASN A 568 41.52 23.28 -24.39
C ASN A 568 40.53 24.34 -24.90
N TRP A 569 39.23 24.03 -24.91
CA TRP A 569 38.19 24.91 -25.44
C TRP A 569 38.07 26.22 -24.66
N ASP A 570 38.29 26.13 -23.35
CA ASP A 570 38.21 27.21 -22.36
C ASP A 570 39.48 28.09 -22.34
N THR A 571 40.58 27.58 -22.90
CA THR A 571 41.88 28.23 -22.83
C THR A 571 41.94 29.36 -23.87
N PRO A 572 42.04 30.65 -23.46
CA PRO A 572 42.03 31.77 -24.40
C PRO A 572 43.19 31.71 -25.40
N ARG A 573 42.86 31.81 -26.69
CA ARG A 573 43.83 31.81 -27.79
C ARG A 573 43.96 33.19 -28.41
N THR A 574 45.19 33.65 -28.57
CA THR A 574 45.50 35.01 -29.07
C THR A 574 45.43 35.10 -30.59
N VAL A 575 44.79 36.15 -31.07
CA VAL A 575 44.86 36.64 -32.45
C VAL A 575 45.66 37.94 -32.46
N THR A 576 46.70 37.99 -33.27
CA THR A 576 47.49 39.21 -33.50
C THR A 576 46.98 39.91 -34.76
N VAL A 577 46.70 41.20 -34.64
CA VAL A 577 46.31 42.10 -35.72
C VAL A 577 47.49 43.01 -36.01
N ASN A 578 48.00 43.01 -37.25
CA ASN A 578 49.08 43.91 -37.67
C ASN A 578 48.50 45.00 -38.56
N ALA A 579 48.81 46.25 -38.26
CA ALA A 579 48.56 47.40 -39.13
C ALA A 579 49.85 47.69 -39.93
N ALA A 580 49.74 47.79 -41.25
CA ALA A 580 50.81 48.23 -42.12
C ALA A 580 51.07 49.73 -41.89
N GLU A 581 52.28 50.17 -42.22
CA GLU A 581 52.60 51.60 -42.34
C GLU A 581 52.33 52.02 -43.78
N ASP A 582 51.65 53.15 -43.97
CA ASP A 582 51.58 53.89 -45.23
C ASP A 582 51.73 55.41 -44.96
N ASP A 583 51.71 56.23 -46.02
CA ASP A 583 52.01 57.66 -45.94
C ASP A 583 50.79 58.55 -46.33
N ASP A 584 49.55 58.03 -46.25
CA ASP A 584 48.38 58.61 -46.93
C ASP A 584 47.57 59.60 -46.07
N GLY A 585 47.78 59.64 -44.75
CA GLY A 585 47.08 60.53 -43.84
C GLY A 585 45.61 60.13 -43.58
N ILE A 586 45.20 58.90 -43.86
CA ILE A 586 43.81 58.42 -43.78
C ILE A 586 43.65 57.28 -42.76
N GLN A 587 42.82 57.56 -41.75
CA GLN A 587 42.40 56.53 -40.79
C GLN A 587 41.64 55.36 -41.43
N ASP A 588 42.10 54.16 -41.14
CA ASP A 588 41.60 52.92 -41.74
C ASP A 588 40.72 52.10 -40.79
N SER A 589 39.67 51.42 -41.31
CA SER A 589 38.78 50.60 -40.45
C SER A 589 38.16 49.39 -41.16
N LEU A 590 38.13 48.25 -40.45
CA LEU A 590 37.47 47.03 -40.91
C LEU A 590 36.84 46.23 -39.76
N THR A 591 36.04 45.22 -40.12
CA THR A 591 35.47 44.27 -39.14
C THR A 591 35.99 42.86 -39.38
N LEU A 592 36.69 42.30 -38.41
CA LEU A 592 37.05 40.89 -38.35
C LEU A 592 35.83 40.10 -37.89
N ARG A 593 35.51 39.00 -38.59
CA ARG A 593 34.38 38.13 -38.24
C ARG A 593 34.87 36.75 -37.87
N MET A 594 34.48 36.26 -36.71
CA MET A 594 34.86 34.96 -36.18
C MET A 594 33.66 34.03 -36.21
N LYS A 595 33.76 32.93 -36.95
CA LYS A 595 32.71 31.91 -37.02
C LYS A 595 33.26 30.56 -36.57
N ALA A 596 32.67 30.03 -35.50
CA ALA A 596 32.92 28.67 -35.06
C ALA A 596 32.15 27.65 -35.94
N THR A 597 32.81 26.54 -36.25
CA THR A 597 32.25 25.40 -37.00
C THR A 597 32.78 24.08 -36.46
N GLY A 598 31.97 23.02 -36.54
CA GLY A 598 32.27 21.72 -35.94
C GLY A 598 31.97 21.66 -34.44
N GLY A 599 32.10 20.47 -33.82
CA GLY A 599 31.95 20.27 -32.38
C GLY A 599 30.62 20.68 -31.74
N GLY A 600 29.57 20.93 -32.53
CA GLY A 600 28.27 21.45 -32.06
C GLY A 600 28.10 22.97 -32.25
N TYR A 601 29.18 23.69 -32.58
CA TYR A 601 29.23 25.15 -32.62
C TYR A 601 28.73 25.79 -33.94
N ASP A 602 28.28 25.00 -34.92
CA ASP A 602 27.83 25.50 -36.22
C ASP A 602 26.66 26.49 -36.14
N SER A 603 25.84 26.39 -35.08
CA SER A 603 24.69 27.27 -34.83
C SER A 603 25.03 28.53 -34.02
N VAL A 604 26.19 28.55 -33.34
CA VAL A 604 26.62 29.69 -32.51
C VAL A 604 26.80 30.92 -33.37
N ALA A 605 26.30 32.07 -32.88
CA ALA A 605 26.40 33.33 -33.59
C ALA A 605 27.88 33.69 -33.82
N ARG A 606 28.18 34.27 -34.99
CA ARG A 606 29.53 34.81 -35.23
C ARG A 606 29.79 36.00 -34.30
N GLN A 607 31.04 36.18 -33.91
CA GLN A 607 31.50 37.37 -33.19
C GLN A 607 32.22 38.31 -34.16
N ASP A 608 32.11 39.62 -33.91
CA ASP A 608 32.73 40.65 -34.74
C ASP A 608 33.68 41.50 -33.88
N VAL A 609 34.88 41.79 -34.38
CA VAL A 609 35.83 42.76 -33.79
C VAL A 609 36.05 43.87 -34.80
N VAL A 610 35.68 45.10 -34.44
CA VAL A 610 35.95 46.28 -35.28
C VAL A 610 37.38 46.74 -35.02
N VAL A 611 38.22 46.71 -36.05
CA VAL A 611 39.58 47.22 -36.02
C VAL A 611 39.59 48.64 -36.57
N THR A 612 40.25 49.55 -35.87
CA THR A 612 40.54 50.91 -36.33
C THR A 612 42.06 51.09 -36.31
N VAL A 613 42.65 51.35 -37.47
CA VAL A 613 44.06 51.75 -37.57
C VAL A 613 44.12 53.25 -37.33
N ARG A 614 45.01 53.72 -36.46
CA ARG A 614 45.14 55.15 -36.17
C ARG A 614 46.31 55.72 -36.94
N GLU A 615 45.96 56.66 -37.81
CA GLU A 615 46.88 57.47 -38.60
C GLU A 615 47.98 58.12 -37.74
N ASN A 616 49.24 58.00 -38.19
CA ASN A 616 50.38 58.60 -37.51
C ASN A 616 51.13 59.69 -38.31
N ASP A 617 50.80 59.90 -39.59
CA ASP A 617 51.49 60.89 -40.43
C ASP A 617 51.14 62.34 -40.12
N SER A 618 52.14 63.22 -40.28
CA SER A 618 51.98 64.67 -40.11
C SER A 618 52.43 65.45 -41.34
N LEU A 619 51.53 66.28 -41.89
CA LEU A 619 51.82 67.14 -43.04
C LEU A 619 53.01 68.09 -42.77
N GLY A 620 54.04 68.06 -43.62
CA GLY A 620 55.20 68.95 -43.53
C GLY A 620 55.95 69.18 -44.86
N ILE A 621 56.74 70.25 -44.94
CA ILE A 621 57.58 70.59 -46.11
C ILE A 621 59.03 70.53 -45.65
N THR A 622 59.85 69.76 -46.33
CA THR A 622 61.27 69.66 -46.03
C THR A 622 62.09 70.37 -47.12
N VAL A 623 63.02 71.24 -46.73
CA VAL A 623 64.01 71.88 -47.62
C VAL A 623 65.42 71.38 -47.31
N SER A 624 66.24 71.08 -48.32
CA SER A 624 67.59 70.52 -48.08
C SER A 624 68.61 71.52 -47.53
N LYS A 625 68.32 72.82 -47.58
CA LYS A 625 69.17 73.89 -47.06
C LYS A 625 68.31 75.02 -46.52
N SER A 626 68.60 75.47 -45.30
CA SER A 626 68.03 76.70 -44.72
C SER A 626 68.84 77.96 -45.05
N ALA A 627 70.06 77.80 -45.57
CA ALA A 627 70.89 78.89 -46.05
C ALA A 627 71.73 78.47 -47.28
N LEU A 628 71.97 79.42 -48.18
CA LEU A 628 72.71 79.23 -49.42
C LEU A 628 73.62 80.44 -49.67
N THR A 629 74.92 80.21 -49.83
CA THR A 629 75.88 81.24 -50.27
C THR A 629 76.21 81.02 -51.74
N VAL A 630 76.10 82.07 -52.55
CA VAL A 630 76.37 82.07 -53.99
C VAL A 630 77.33 83.21 -54.28
N GLY A 631 78.24 83.06 -55.25
CA GLY A 631 79.03 84.20 -55.73
C GLY A 631 78.25 84.97 -56.80
N GLU A 632 78.54 86.26 -56.98
CA GLU A 632 78.02 87.01 -58.12
C GLU A 632 78.34 86.34 -59.46
N GLY A 633 77.41 86.48 -60.41
CA GLY A 633 77.44 85.77 -61.70
C GLY A 633 77.31 84.24 -61.63
N SER A 634 77.09 83.65 -60.44
CA SER A 634 77.01 82.20 -60.23
C SER A 634 75.61 81.71 -59.83
N THR A 635 75.46 80.39 -59.69
CA THR A 635 74.20 79.75 -59.26
C THR A 635 74.42 78.79 -58.10
N GLY A 636 73.42 78.63 -57.25
CA GLY A 636 73.35 77.61 -56.19
C GLY A 636 72.03 76.86 -56.23
N THR A 637 71.92 75.74 -55.50
CA THR A 637 70.68 74.92 -55.49
C THR A 637 70.28 74.48 -54.09
N PHE A 638 68.97 74.31 -53.88
CA PHE A 638 68.35 73.56 -52.77
C PHE A 638 67.21 72.70 -53.34
N THR A 639 66.69 71.76 -52.54
CA THR A 639 65.58 70.88 -52.93
C THR A 639 64.43 71.01 -51.94
N VAL A 640 63.23 70.65 -52.39
CA VAL A 640 62.01 70.61 -51.59
C VAL A 640 61.33 69.25 -51.76
N GLU A 641 60.81 68.67 -50.67
CA GLU A 641 59.95 67.48 -50.65
C GLU A 641 58.81 67.66 -49.62
N LEU A 642 57.78 66.81 -49.68
CA LEU A 642 56.69 66.78 -48.69
C LEU A 642 56.90 65.61 -47.74
N ASP A 643 56.43 65.72 -46.50
CA ASP A 643 56.61 64.69 -45.46
C ASP A 643 55.48 63.64 -45.45
N THR A 644 54.35 63.91 -46.12
CA THR A 644 53.17 63.01 -46.22
C THR A 644 52.52 63.15 -47.60
N GLN A 645 51.89 62.09 -48.12
CA GLN A 645 51.20 62.15 -49.42
C GLN A 645 50.10 63.23 -49.41
N PRO A 646 50.05 64.14 -50.41
CA PRO A 646 49.00 65.14 -50.49
C PRO A 646 47.70 64.53 -51.03
N SER A 647 46.56 64.90 -50.44
CA SER A 647 45.22 64.45 -50.85
C SER A 647 44.84 64.75 -52.31
N ALA A 648 45.56 65.67 -52.97
CA ALA A 648 45.45 65.98 -54.39
C ALA A 648 46.74 66.68 -54.86
N SER A 649 46.94 66.77 -56.18
CA SER A 649 48.03 67.57 -56.75
C SER A 649 48.02 69.01 -56.22
N MET A 650 49.19 69.51 -55.83
CA MET A 650 49.37 70.79 -55.13
C MET A 650 50.63 71.52 -55.62
N THR A 651 50.75 72.81 -55.31
CA THR A 651 51.87 73.65 -55.74
C THR A 651 52.62 74.26 -54.55
N VAL A 652 53.95 74.13 -54.54
CA VAL A 652 54.82 74.84 -53.59
C VAL A 652 55.40 76.06 -54.29
N ASN A 653 55.09 77.26 -53.81
CA ASN A 653 55.60 78.51 -54.36
C ASN A 653 56.86 78.97 -53.62
N ILE A 654 57.82 79.52 -54.38
CA ILE A 654 59.07 80.09 -53.87
C ILE A 654 59.04 81.59 -54.15
N THR A 655 59.03 82.40 -53.09
CA THR A 655 58.83 83.86 -53.17
C THR A 655 59.84 84.61 -52.33
N GLN A 656 60.07 85.90 -52.61
CA GLN A 656 60.89 86.79 -51.78
C GLN A 656 60.00 87.86 -51.13
N PRO A 657 59.51 87.64 -49.90
CA PRO A 657 58.52 88.51 -49.29
C PRO A 657 59.10 89.73 -48.57
N ASP A 658 60.28 89.59 -47.95
CA ASP A 658 60.72 90.54 -46.91
C ASP A 658 61.96 91.38 -47.30
N ASN A 659 62.69 90.99 -48.35
CA ASN A 659 63.88 91.68 -48.86
C ASN A 659 64.10 91.37 -50.35
N ALA A 660 63.09 91.64 -51.19
CA ALA A 660 63.18 91.38 -52.62
C ALA A 660 64.43 92.06 -53.22
N ASN A 661 65.41 91.23 -53.54
CA ASN A 661 66.65 91.63 -54.18
C ASN A 661 66.57 91.20 -55.65
N ALA A 662 66.74 92.16 -56.56
CA ALA A 662 66.59 91.90 -57.99
C ALA A 662 67.68 90.97 -58.53
N ASP A 663 68.83 90.93 -57.85
CA ASP A 663 70.00 90.16 -58.22
C ASP A 663 69.88 88.70 -57.79
N VAL A 664 68.94 88.36 -56.91
CA VAL A 664 68.60 86.97 -56.57
C VAL A 664 67.32 86.54 -57.27
N THR A 665 67.39 85.51 -58.14
CA THR A 665 66.22 84.92 -58.79
C THR A 665 66.17 83.39 -58.61
N THR A 666 64.99 82.78 -58.71
CA THR A 666 64.83 81.31 -58.61
C THR A 666 64.26 80.70 -59.89
N THR A 667 64.68 79.48 -60.20
CA THR A 667 64.16 78.71 -61.34
C THR A 667 64.06 77.22 -60.96
N PRO A 668 62.85 76.62 -60.99
CA PRO A 668 61.54 77.26 -61.16
C PRO A 668 61.11 78.05 -59.90
N ALA A 669 60.17 78.99 -60.06
CA ALA A 669 59.58 79.75 -58.94
C ALA A 669 58.42 79.02 -58.24
N SER A 670 58.00 77.86 -58.77
CA SER A 670 56.98 77.01 -58.18
C SER A 670 57.22 75.54 -58.54
N LEU A 671 56.97 74.63 -57.60
CA LEU A 671 57.09 73.18 -57.73
C LEU A 671 55.70 72.54 -57.67
N THR A 672 55.50 71.42 -58.40
CA THR A 672 54.21 70.70 -58.38
C THR A 672 54.42 69.31 -57.78
N PHE A 673 53.69 69.02 -56.71
CA PHE A 673 53.67 67.71 -56.06
C PHE A 673 52.31 67.04 -56.27
N THR A 674 52.31 65.72 -56.39
CA THR A 674 51.18 64.83 -56.66
C THR A 674 51.26 63.62 -55.73
N THR A 675 50.20 62.82 -55.67
CA THR A 675 50.21 61.56 -54.89
C THR A 675 51.32 60.59 -55.31
N GLY A 676 51.89 60.73 -56.52
CA GLY A 676 52.94 59.84 -57.03
C GLY A 676 54.37 60.39 -56.99
N ASN A 677 54.60 61.62 -56.51
CA ASN A 677 55.95 62.23 -56.49
C ASN A 677 56.18 63.19 -55.31
N TRP A 678 55.36 63.12 -54.26
CA TRP A 678 55.42 64.02 -53.10
C TRP A 678 56.72 63.86 -52.30
N ASP A 679 57.19 62.62 -52.20
CA ASP A 679 58.41 62.15 -51.53
C ASP A 679 59.68 62.29 -52.40
N THR A 680 59.52 62.79 -53.63
CA THR A 680 60.63 62.95 -54.55
C THR A 680 61.14 64.38 -54.50
N ALA A 681 62.31 64.59 -53.88
CA ALA A 681 62.98 65.88 -53.80
C ALA A 681 63.08 66.61 -55.16
N GLN A 682 62.49 67.80 -55.25
CA GLN A 682 62.50 68.65 -56.46
C GLN A 682 63.48 69.81 -56.29
N THR A 683 64.34 70.04 -57.29
CA THR A 683 65.42 71.05 -57.24
C THR A 683 64.96 72.45 -57.62
N VAL A 684 65.41 73.43 -56.85
CA VAL A 684 65.32 74.86 -57.12
C VAL A 684 66.72 75.42 -57.34
N THR A 685 66.95 76.08 -58.47
CA THR A 685 68.17 76.82 -58.75
C THR A 685 67.99 78.29 -58.36
N VAL A 686 68.94 78.83 -57.62
CA VAL A 686 69.05 80.23 -57.23
C VAL A 686 70.16 80.86 -58.06
N ASN A 687 69.86 81.93 -58.81
CA ASN A 687 70.82 82.67 -59.61
C ASN A 687 71.14 83.99 -58.92
N ALA A 688 72.43 84.35 -58.85
CA ALA A 688 72.93 85.64 -58.40
C ALA A 688 73.44 86.44 -59.62
N ALA A 689 72.90 87.64 -59.87
CA ALA A 689 73.41 88.54 -60.91
C ALA A 689 74.79 89.07 -60.53
N ASP A 690 75.50 89.65 -61.50
CA ASP A 690 76.82 90.29 -61.36
C ASP A 690 76.58 91.79 -61.49
N ASP A 691 77.07 92.60 -60.55
CA ASP A 691 76.93 94.05 -60.60
C ASP A 691 78.29 94.78 -60.75
N SER A 692 78.45 96.00 -60.23
CA SER A 692 79.67 96.79 -60.44
C SER A 692 80.09 97.60 -59.21
N ASP A 693 79.42 97.35 -58.07
CA ASP A 693 79.78 97.99 -56.81
C ASP A 693 80.78 97.13 -56.03
N ALA A 694 80.73 97.09 -54.71
CA ALA A 694 81.64 96.26 -53.92
C ALA A 694 80.94 95.74 -52.66
N ASP A 695 79.60 95.73 -52.68
CA ASP A 695 78.74 95.42 -51.55
C ASP A 695 78.14 94.02 -51.73
N ASN A 696 78.16 93.21 -50.67
CA ASN A 696 77.50 91.90 -50.72
C ASN A 696 75.97 92.03 -50.71
N ASP A 697 75.32 91.14 -51.44
CA ASP A 697 73.88 91.06 -51.58
C ASP A 697 73.22 89.96 -50.72
N SER A 698 71.91 90.08 -50.47
CA SER A 698 71.14 89.02 -49.77
C SER A 698 69.65 89.00 -50.08
N ALA A 699 69.04 87.81 -49.98
CA ALA A 699 67.59 87.58 -50.16
C ALA A 699 67.08 86.45 -49.25
N THR A 700 65.81 86.46 -48.86
CA THR A 700 65.16 85.36 -48.13
C THR A 700 64.08 84.73 -49.01
N LEU A 701 64.25 83.46 -49.37
CA LEU A 701 63.29 82.69 -50.15
C LEU A 701 62.30 81.98 -49.23
N ARG A 702 61.01 82.31 -49.34
CA ARG A 702 59.91 81.63 -48.65
C ARG A 702 59.32 80.53 -49.52
N VAL A 703 59.36 79.30 -49.01
CA VAL A 703 58.85 78.06 -49.63
C VAL A 703 57.50 77.71 -48.99
N LYS A 704 56.40 77.85 -49.73
CA LYS A 704 55.05 77.68 -49.19
C LYS A 704 54.17 76.79 -50.06
N ALA A 705 53.60 75.75 -49.46
CA ALA A 705 52.63 74.87 -50.10
C ALA A 705 51.23 75.51 -50.21
N ILE A 706 50.52 75.19 -51.31
CA ILE A 706 49.16 75.62 -51.58
C ILE A 706 48.38 74.44 -52.19
N GLY A 707 47.28 74.05 -51.55
CA GLY A 707 46.42 72.95 -51.98
C GLY A 707 46.81 71.59 -51.36
N GLY A 708 46.14 70.51 -51.77
CA GLY A 708 46.49 69.13 -51.37
C GLY A 708 46.41 68.80 -49.88
N GLY A 709 45.76 69.63 -49.05
CA GLY A 709 45.75 69.49 -47.58
C GLY A 709 46.82 70.33 -46.88
N TYR A 710 47.83 70.79 -47.61
CA TYR A 710 49.00 71.51 -47.09
C TYR A 710 48.79 73.02 -46.86
N GLY A 711 47.58 73.55 -47.09
CA GLY A 711 47.33 75.01 -47.07
C GLY A 711 47.55 75.71 -45.72
N LEU A 712 47.60 74.95 -44.63
CA LEU A 712 47.87 75.44 -43.27
C LEU A 712 49.27 75.05 -42.75
N VAL A 713 50.03 74.27 -43.52
CA VAL A 713 51.41 73.90 -43.16
C VAL A 713 52.27 75.16 -43.16
N ALA A 714 53.17 75.25 -42.20
CA ALA A 714 54.10 76.36 -42.09
C ALA A 714 54.95 76.47 -43.38
N HIS A 715 55.39 77.68 -43.69
CA HIS A 715 56.35 77.87 -44.78
C HIS A 715 57.76 77.65 -44.26
N GLU A 716 58.64 77.20 -45.13
CA GLU A 716 60.08 77.13 -44.86
C GLU A 716 60.78 78.36 -45.46
N GLU A 717 61.93 78.73 -44.91
CA GLU A 717 62.75 79.85 -45.40
C GLU A 717 64.17 79.40 -45.75
N VAL A 718 64.68 79.89 -46.89
CA VAL A 718 66.06 79.71 -47.34
C VAL A 718 66.71 81.07 -47.47
N VAL A 719 67.68 81.37 -46.60
CA VAL A 719 68.43 82.63 -46.62
C VAL A 719 69.55 82.54 -47.66
N VAL A 720 69.58 83.47 -48.60
CA VAL A 720 70.58 83.56 -49.66
C VAL A 720 71.53 84.73 -49.37
N THR A 721 72.83 84.45 -49.41
CA THR A 721 73.89 85.46 -49.37
C THR A 721 74.67 85.41 -50.67
N VAL A 722 74.87 86.58 -51.29
CA VAL A 722 75.61 86.76 -52.51
C VAL A 722 76.93 87.46 -52.17
N ASN A 723 78.04 86.85 -52.54
CA ASN A 723 79.38 87.41 -52.29
C ASN A 723 79.86 88.20 -53.52
N ASP A 724 80.22 89.46 -53.28
CA ASP A 724 80.81 90.40 -54.24
C ASP A 724 82.20 89.95 -54.73
N ASN A 725 82.55 90.33 -55.96
CA ASN A 725 83.81 89.99 -56.62
C ASN A 725 84.64 91.18 -57.15
N ASP A 726 84.18 92.43 -57.00
CA ASP A 726 84.83 93.63 -57.55
C ASP A 726 85.96 94.22 -56.65
N THR A 727 86.92 94.98 -57.22
CA THR A 727 88.09 95.53 -56.47
C THR A 727 88.49 96.97 -56.88
N ARG A 728 88.61 97.86 -55.89
CA ARG A 728 88.98 99.29 -56.05
C ARG A 728 90.45 99.54 -56.43
N GLY A 729 90.72 100.45 -57.38
CA GLY A 729 92.07 100.78 -57.90
C GLY A 729 92.12 101.97 -58.87
N LEU A 730 93.32 102.49 -59.16
CA LEU A 730 93.58 103.50 -60.19
C LEU A 730 94.15 102.82 -61.46
N ALA A 731 93.78 103.29 -62.63
CA ALA A 731 94.33 102.85 -63.91
C ALA A 731 95.04 104.02 -64.62
N LEU A 732 96.30 103.82 -65.02
CA LEU A 732 97.17 104.84 -65.64
C LEU A 732 97.55 104.46 -67.09
N ASP A 733 97.56 105.42 -68.03
CA ASP A 733 97.96 105.18 -69.43
C ASP A 733 98.61 106.39 -70.14
N PRO A 734 99.90 106.36 -70.54
CA PRO A 734 100.88 105.32 -70.23
C PRO A 734 101.42 105.46 -68.79
N THR A 735 101.92 104.36 -68.22
CA THR A 735 102.54 104.35 -66.87
C THR A 735 103.96 104.92 -66.82
N SER A 736 104.54 105.34 -67.96
CA SER A 736 105.86 105.97 -68.01
C SER A 736 105.97 106.88 -69.23
N LEU A 737 106.70 108.00 -69.08
CA LEU A 737 106.93 109.00 -70.12
C LEU A 737 108.43 109.16 -70.38
N SER A 738 108.81 109.51 -71.62
CA SER A 738 110.19 109.76 -72.03
C SER A 738 110.24 111.07 -72.82
N ILE A 739 110.53 112.17 -72.13
CA ILE A 739 110.36 113.53 -72.63
C ILE A 739 111.73 114.12 -72.98
N THR A 740 111.85 114.79 -74.13
CA THR A 740 113.10 115.48 -74.52
C THR A 740 113.17 116.83 -73.80
N GLU A 741 114.34 117.24 -73.31
CA GLU A 741 114.54 118.51 -72.59
C GLU A 741 113.94 119.71 -73.34
N GLY A 742 113.03 120.42 -72.66
CA GLY A 742 112.31 121.59 -73.18
C GLY A 742 110.96 121.29 -73.84
N GLU A 743 110.50 120.03 -73.86
CA GLU A 743 109.21 119.60 -74.41
C GLU A 743 108.24 119.08 -73.32
N ASP A 744 107.00 118.74 -73.69
CA ASP A 744 105.98 118.13 -72.84
C ASP A 744 105.46 116.78 -73.37
N ASP A 745 104.91 115.93 -72.49
CA ASP A 745 104.18 114.70 -72.83
C ASP A 745 103.03 114.43 -71.83
N ARG A 746 102.10 113.50 -72.13
CA ARG A 746 100.84 113.30 -71.35
C ARG A 746 100.54 111.85 -70.97
N PHE A 747 99.85 111.65 -69.83
CA PHE A 747 99.23 110.37 -69.44
C PHE A 747 97.82 110.55 -68.86
N GLU A 748 97.02 109.48 -68.82
CA GLU A 748 95.64 109.47 -68.34
C GLU A 748 95.46 108.65 -67.05
N VAL A 749 94.42 108.99 -66.27
CA VAL A 749 94.06 108.36 -64.99
C VAL A 749 92.55 108.03 -64.93
N MET A 750 92.14 106.85 -64.43
CA MET A 750 90.74 106.42 -64.25
C MET A 750 90.54 105.55 -62.99
N LEU A 751 89.31 105.43 -62.44
CA LEU A 751 88.97 104.52 -61.33
C LEU A 751 88.47 103.13 -61.84
N THR A 752 88.71 102.03 -61.11
CA THR A 752 88.35 100.65 -61.53
C THR A 752 86.97 100.11 -61.09
N THR A 753 86.30 100.73 -60.10
CA THR A 753 84.97 100.36 -59.58
C THR A 753 84.15 101.62 -59.31
N LEU A 754 82.82 101.53 -59.26
CA LEU A 754 81.96 102.66 -58.94
C LEU A 754 82.25 103.16 -57.51
N PRO A 755 82.74 104.40 -57.31
CA PRO A 755 82.98 104.91 -55.98
C PRO A 755 81.65 105.27 -55.28
N SER A 756 81.64 105.14 -53.96
CA SER A 756 80.56 105.57 -53.06
C SER A 756 80.37 107.10 -52.99
N GLY A 757 81.27 107.88 -53.60
CA GLY A 757 81.24 109.35 -53.62
C GLY A 757 82.34 109.95 -54.50
N ASN A 758 82.57 111.25 -54.41
CA ASN A 758 83.61 111.91 -55.21
C ASN A 758 85.02 111.55 -54.71
N VAL A 759 85.92 111.28 -55.65
CA VAL A 759 87.32 110.87 -55.44
C VAL A 759 88.26 111.91 -56.03
N LYS A 760 89.32 112.25 -55.31
CA LYS A 760 90.30 113.26 -55.71
C LYS A 760 91.68 112.64 -55.75
N VAL A 761 92.34 112.66 -56.91
CA VAL A 761 93.65 112.05 -57.12
C VAL A 761 94.70 113.16 -57.18
N THR A 762 95.59 113.21 -56.20
CA THR A 762 96.67 114.20 -56.12
C THR A 762 97.97 113.61 -56.64
N LEU A 763 98.71 114.39 -57.42
CA LEU A 763 100.00 114.05 -58.00
C LEU A 763 101.15 114.71 -57.23
N SER A 764 102.24 113.99 -57.06
CA SER A 764 103.48 114.49 -56.45
C SER A 764 104.72 113.80 -57.02
N GLN A 765 105.85 114.50 -57.10
CA GLN A 765 107.16 113.88 -57.37
C GLN A 765 107.67 113.13 -56.13
N ALA A 766 108.38 112.04 -56.35
CA ALA A 766 108.89 111.17 -55.30
C ALA A 766 110.37 111.47 -55.01
N GLY A 767 110.63 112.40 -54.08
CA GLY A 767 111.99 112.65 -53.58
C GLY A 767 112.32 114.13 -53.49
N SER A 768 113.57 114.48 -53.83
CA SER A 768 113.98 115.89 -53.91
C SER A 768 113.45 116.42 -55.23
N ALA A 769 112.37 117.20 -55.19
CA ALA A 769 111.69 117.68 -56.40
C ALA A 769 112.70 118.23 -57.41
N ASP A 770 112.68 117.65 -58.60
CA ASP A 770 113.45 118.13 -59.72
C ASP A 770 112.86 119.46 -60.16
N SER A 771 113.67 120.52 -60.05
CA SER A 771 113.24 121.87 -60.41
C SER A 771 112.94 122.02 -61.90
N ASP A 772 113.44 121.10 -62.72
CA ASP A 772 113.26 121.11 -64.16
C ASP A 772 112.02 120.30 -64.60
N MET A 773 111.30 119.60 -63.70
CA MET A 773 110.03 118.92 -64.01
C MET A 773 108.83 119.58 -63.35
N ARG A 774 107.76 119.84 -64.13
CA ARG A 774 106.47 120.35 -63.62
C ARG A 774 105.32 119.63 -64.31
N PHE A 775 104.23 119.37 -63.61
CA PHE A 775 103.03 118.76 -64.20
C PHE A 775 101.81 119.66 -64.04
N ASP A 776 100.94 119.59 -65.03
CA ASP A 776 99.67 120.27 -65.09
C ASP A 776 98.55 119.26 -65.31
N THR A 777 97.47 119.40 -64.56
CA THR A 777 96.30 118.53 -64.63
C THR A 777 95.14 119.17 -65.39
N ASP A 778 95.26 120.45 -65.76
CA ASP A 778 94.32 121.17 -66.61
C ASP A 778 95.03 122.29 -67.39
N ASP A 779 95.42 121.99 -68.63
CA ASP A 779 96.10 122.92 -69.56
C ASP A 779 95.32 124.25 -69.80
N SER A 780 94.04 124.33 -69.41
CA SER A 780 93.21 125.52 -69.56
C SER A 780 93.26 126.47 -68.35
N ALA A 781 93.79 126.02 -67.21
CA ALA A 781 93.94 126.81 -66.00
C ALA A 781 95.35 127.42 -65.89
N PRO A 782 95.49 128.66 -65.35
CA PRO A 782 96.80 129.31 -65.27
C PRO A 782 97.69 128.74 -64.17
N GLY A 783 98.93 128.36 -64.53
CA GLY A 783 99.95 127.82 -63.62
C GLY A 783 100.00 126.29 -63.66
N ASP A 784 100.94 125.65 -62.96
CA ASP A 784 101.02 124.18 -62.92
C ASP A 784 100.14 123.63 -61.79
N GLN A 785 99.35 122.58 -62.03
CA GLN A 785 98.41 121.97 -61.07
C GLN A 785 98.63 120.47 -60.89
N ASN A 786 98.20 119.93 -59.74
CA ASN A 786 98.56 118.57 -59.35
C ASN A 786 97.37 117.70 -58.92
N GLU A 787 96.16 117.91 -59.43
CA GLU A 787 95.00 117.23 -58.88
C GLU A 787 93.84 116.96 -59.86
N LEU A 788 93.34 115.73 -59.86
CA LEU A 788 92.18 115.26 -60.62
C LEU A 788 91.00 114.98 -59.69
N THR A 789 89.76 115.14 -60.16
CA THR A 789 88.53 114.85 -59.37
C THR A 789 87.54 114.01 -60.16
N PHE A 790 87.16 112.82 -59.67
CA PHE A 790 86.17 111.89 -60.22
C PHE A 790 84.86 111.90 -59.39
N THR A 791 83.71 111.67 -60.03
CA THR A 791 82.38 111.57 -59.38
C THR A 791 81.74 110.21 -59.66
N THR A 792 80.67 109.86 -58.93
CA THR A 792 79.94 108.58 -59.15
C THR A 792 79.30 108.47 -60.54
N ALA A 793 79.21 109.56 -61.32
CA ALA A 793 78.64 109.55 -62.67
C ALA A 793 79.70 109.44 -63.78
N ASP A 794 80.96 109.75 -63.48
CA ASP A 794 82.05 109.83 -64.47
C ASP A 794 83.35 109.18 -63.97
N TRP A 795 83.26 108.32 -62.96
CA TRP A 795 84.39 107.62 -62.35
C TRP A 795 85.21 106.79 -63.34
N ASN A 796 84.51 106.22 -64.33
CA ASN A 796 85.06 105.40 -65.40
C ASN A 796 85.44 106.21 -66.65
N GLN A 797 85.57 107.54 -66.54
CA GLN A 797 86.09 108.39 -67.61
C GLN A 797 87.53 108.78 -67.30
N ALA A 798 88.41 108.56 -68.26
CA ALA A 798 89.84 108.87 -68.15
C ALA A 798 90.09 110.39 -68.10
N ARG A 799 91.08 110.82 -67.31
CA ARG A 799 91.48 112.23 -67.16
C ARG A 799 92.97 112.40 -67.43
N THR A 800 93.33 113.39 -68.24
CA THR A 800 94.70 113.62 -68.73
C THR A 800 95.55 114.50 -67.81
N VAL A 801 96.85 114.23 -67.75
CA VAL A 801 97.87 114.99 -67.03
C VAL A 801 99.02 115.28 -68.00
N THR A 802 99.45 116.54 -68.09
CA THR A 802 100.57 117.01 -68.91
C THR A 802 101.82 117.16 -68.05
N VAL A 803 102.94 116.59 -68.46
CA VAL A 803 104.24 116.69 -67.79
C VAL A 803 105.19 117.50 -68.68
N ASN A 804 105.75 118.57 -68.14
CA ASN A 804 106.63 119.52 -68.83
C ASN A 804 108.06 119.42 -68.24
N THR A 805 109.09 119.41 -69.10
CA THR A 805 110.49 119.41 -68.68
C THR A 805 111.26 120.66 -69.15
N GLY A 806 112.13 121.20 -68.29
CA GLY A 806 113.01 122.34 -68.56
C GLY A 806 114.29 121.93 -69.29
N GLN A 807 114.99 122.90 -69.88
CA GLN A 807 116.36 122.68 -70.36
C GLN A 807 117.34 122.94 -69.21
N ASP A 808 118.11 121.92 -68.85
CA ASP A 808 119.29 122.09 -68.02
C ASP A 808 120.55 122.24 -68.93
N ASN A 809 121.72 122.53 -68.35
CA ASN A 809 122.95 122.71 -69.14
C ASN A 809 123.94 121.56 -68.92
N ASP A 810 123.46 120.35 -68.67
CA ASP A 810 124.30 119.18 -68.54
C ASP A 810 124.01 118.08 -69.58
N LEU A 811 124.55 116.88 -69.40
CA LEU A 811 124.43 115.77 -70.36
C LEU A 811 123.83 114.51 -69.70
N THR A 812 123.27 114.67 -68.51
CA THR A 812 122.73 113.61 -67.65
C THR A 812 121.22 113.65 -67.78
N ASN A 813 120.61 112.52 -68.14
CA ASN A 813 119.15 112.45 -68.14
C ASN A 813 118.64 112.40 -66.69
N ASP A 814 117.70 113.28 -66.36
CA ASP A 814 116.93 113.18 -65.12
C ASP A 814 115.86 112.07 -65.19
N ILE A 815 115.63 111.42 -64.05
CA ILE A 815 114.58 110.40 -63.88
C ILE A 815 113.82 110.73 -62.60
N GLU A 816 112.51 110.91 -62.73
CA GLU A 816 111.60 111.20 -61.62
C GLU A 816 110.44 110.19 -61.60
N THR A 817 109.88 109.92 -60.42
CA THR A 817 108.70 109.06 -60.26
C THR A 817 107.54 109.90 -59.75
N LEU A 818 106.40 109.83 -60.45
CA LEU A 818 105.16 110.45 -59.99
C LEU A 818 104.43 109.49 -59.06
N THR A 819 103.80 110.02 -58.02
CA THR A 819 102.89 109.24 -57.16
C THR A 819 101.51 109.86 -57.25
N LEU A 820 100.52 109.02 -57.56
CA LEU A 820 99.10 109.37 -57.59
C LEU A 820 98.43 108.80 -56.35
N THR A 821 97.88 109.67 -55.51
CA THR A 821 97.15 109.24 -54.31
C THR A 821 95.71 109.70 -54.37
N ALA A 822 94.78 108.74 -54.34
CA ALA A 822 93.36 108.99 -54.25
C ALA A 822 92.94 109.30 -52.80
N SER A 823 92.08 110.30 -52.67
CA SER A 823 91.48 110.74 -51.42
C SER A 823 89.98 111.01 -51.64
N GLY A 824 89.17 110.78 -50.61
CA GLY A 824 87.72 110.92 -50.71
C GLY A 824 87.01 109.60 -51.04
N ALA A 825 85.78 109.50 -50.54
CA ALA A 825 84.95 108.30 -50.58
C ALA A 825 85.71 107.04 -50.11
N ASP A 826 85.35 105.91 -50.70
CA ASP A 826 85.86 104.57 -50.49
C ASP A 826 87.18 104.28 -51.25
N TYR A 827 87.68 105.28 -51.97
CA TYR A 827 89.00 105.29 -52.64
C TYR A 827 90.12 105.90 -51.79
N ALA A 828 89.81 106.34 -50.58
CA ALA A 828 90.80 106.96 -49.70
C ALA A 828 91.97 106.01 -49.40
N GLY A 829 93.19 106.43 -49.76
CA GLY A 829 94.41 105.66 -49.55
C GLY A 829 94.74 104.67 -50.68
N VAL A 830 93.94 104.62 -51.75
CA VAL A 830 94.35 103.97 -53.01
C VAL A 830 95.43 104.83 -53.66
N SER A 831 96.53 104.23 -54.07
CA SER A 831 97.65 104.95 -54.70
C SER A 831 98.29 104.11 -55.81
N ASP A 832 98.90 104.79 -56.78
CA ASP A 832 99.67 104.19 -57.88
C ASP A 832 100.88 105.09 -58.25
N THR A 833 101.85 104.58 -59.02
CA THR A 833 103.10 105.30 -59.38
C THR A 833 103.46 105.21 -60.85
#